data_AF-A0A2L2WNJ0-F1
#
_entry.id   AF-A0A2L2WNJ0-F1
#
_cell.length_a   1.000
_cell.length_b   1.000
_cell.length_c   1.000
_cell.angle_alpha   90.00
_cell.angle_beta   90.00
_cell.angle_gamma   90.00
#
_symmetry.space_group_name_H-M   'P 1'
#
loop_
_entity.id
_entity.type
_entity.pdbx_description
1 polymer ?
#
loop_
_entity_poly.entity_id
_entity_poly.type
_entity_poly.pdbx_seq_one_letter_code
_entity_poly.pdbx_strand_id
1 'polypeptide(L)'
;MKRRDVYLNPMQQRIYYTNARDVRLLASRRFGKTDGSIGPRIYRVSLSMPRATNIWLGNSRKQLYTRTVPGTIAAIERFYGLREGTHFGWGKPPRWVPEPIIKPKSWENVIWFANGTIWQLISLAVTGSANSITANSIVADECKFMSKSKIDGEVMAALSGIVHPLGNPAFSEENPLYKSTFFASDASLTVKGNWLEKEEEKLDQHPSSGPFSNRSYREIQAELTNYAERIMFYNELLRNAQKDGCVPIVLPAEQIAAVKVKAEAMMNHEGPFRILPNYGHRINKAMLTQCINYNLISPDEAELLFCHKYLITPEQDFDMQMINESKSYKKHIAELQRYAFCFWRATTLDNVDLLGKEYIERMKRDLPPIVFAISILNLKQAKSNDGFYSNLDIENIHGYIPDDCPAIDSSIVKRTASTVHGGQQIDTEYETPDFGELQKLKDCTLDGDVVDNLPLYIAMDYNANINWIVTGQLYQRDKQECLNVISSMFVKNERKLRELCGDWHHYYKPKMAKCRDVVYFYNATAKFRGYAVEGMEDFKDVVINTLTLFGWNVIAIDMRAPMAHEIKYKDINESLAGCAYPAIRFNRENNEALIVAMQSAEVSIGYKGFRKNKAGEKLSEDADDAVRLEYRTDGTDAFDDLYIGVRYHLNNLSGMCMPIPE
;
A
#
# COMPACT_ATOMS: atom_id res chain seq x y z
N MET A 1 -9.35 30.14 -5.76
CA MET A 1 -9.45 28.83 -6.44
C MET A 1 -10.91 28.42 -6.48
N LYS A 2 -11.44 27.93 -7.63
CA LYS A 2 -12.85 27.48 -7.70
C LYS A 2 -13.05 26.27 -6.76
N ARG A 3 -14.16 26.23 -6.02
CA ARG A 3 -14.57 25.07 -5.18
C ARG A 3 -14.58 23.82 -6.06
N ARG A 4 -13.87 22.77 -5.63
CA ARG A 4 -13.86 21.46 -6.27
C ARG A 4 -14.52 20.45 -5.36
N ASP A 5 -15.48 19.71 -5.88
CA ASP A 5 -16.07 18.58 -5.19
C ASP A 5 -15.19 17.37 -5.44
N VAL A 6 -14.66 16.80 -4.36
CA VAL A 6 -13.81 15.61 -4.38
C VAL A 6 -14.50 14.52 -3.57
N TYR A 7 -14.46 13.29 -4.07
CA TYR A 7 -15.04 12.16 -3.38
C TYR A 7 -14.05 11.59 -2.36
N LEU A 8 -14.51 11.41 -1.13
CA LEU A 8 -13.86 10.62 -0.09
C LEU A 8 -14.89 9.64 0.44
N ASN A 9 -14.52 8.37 0.58
CA ASN A 9 -15.40 7.41 1.21
C ASN A 9 -15.61 7.74 2.71
N PRO A 10 -16.69 7.24 3.35
CA PRO A 10 -17.03 7.62 4.72
C PRO A 10 -15.88 7.39 5.71
N MET A 11 -15.13 6.30 5.56
CA MET A 11 -14.01 5.99 6.45
C MET A 11 -12.81 6.94 6.24
N GLN A 12 -12.50 7.30 4.99
CA GLN A 12 -11.51 8.32 4.69
C GLN A 12 -11.91 9.69 5.26
N GLN A 13 -13.19 10.05 5.18
CA GLN A 13 -13.71 11.27 5.79
C GLN A 13 -13.58 11.24 7.32
N ARG A 14 -13.90 10.12 7.98
CA ARG A 14 -13.69 9.96 9.43
C ARG A 14 -12.22 10.19 9.80
N ILE A 15 -11.29 9.52 9.12
CA ILE A 15 -9.85 9.70 9.34
C ILE A 15 -9.43 11.17 9.14
N TYR A 16 -9.94 11.80 8.08
CA TYR A 16 -9.68 13.19 7.76
C TYR A 16 -10.16 14.13 8.86
N TYR A 17 -11.43 14.07 9.27
CA TYR A 17 -11.99 14.99 10.26
C TYR A 17 -11.49 14.74 11.68
N THR A 18 -11.19 13.48 12.03
CA THR A 18 -10.55 13.14 13.31
C THR A 18 -9.21 13.86 13.44
N ASN A 19 -8.40 13.94 12.38
CA ASN A 19 -7.14 14.72 12.33
C ASN A 19 -6.19 14.48 13.53
N ALA A 20 -6.14 13.24 14.02
CA ALA A 20 -5.29 12.86 15.16
C ALA A 20 -3.79 13.04 14.87
N ARG A 21 -3.01 13.26 15.93
CA ARG A 21 -1.55 13.37 15.87
C ARG A 21 -0.92 12.08 15.35
N ASP A 22 -1.24 10.95 15.96
CA ASP A 22 -0.70 9.65 15.54
C ASP A 22 -1.79 8.79 14.93
N VAL A 23 -1.54 8.31 13.70
CA VAL A 23 -2.47 7.48 12.95
C VAL A 23 -1.78 6.21 12.47
N ARG A 24 -2.44 5.07 12.69
CA ARG A 24 -2.15 3.77 12.07
C ARG A 24 -3.36 3.38 11.23
N LEU A 25 -3.16 3.22 9.93
CA LEU A 25 -4.19 2.83 8.99
C LEU A 25 -3.86 1.45 8.43
N LEU A 26 -4.53 0.42 8.93
CA LEU A 26 -4.51 -0.90 8.32
C LEU A 26 -5.72 -1.01 7.40
N ALA A 27 -5.50 -0.86 6.09
CA ALA A 27 -6.59 -0.87 5.13
C ALA A 27 -6.29 -1.74 3.92
N SER A 28 -7.29 -2.51 3.51
CA SER A 28 -7.24 -3.40 2.35
C SER A 28 -6.77 -2.72 1.04
N ARG A 29 -6.49 -3.54 0.03
CA ARG A 29 -6.26 -3.04 -1.33
C ARG A 29 -7.52 -2.35 -1.84
N ARG A 30 -7.39 -1.35 -2.74
CA ARG A 30 -8.51 -0.56 -3.31
C ARG A 30 -9.36 0.27 -2.32
N PHE A 31 -9.01 0.31 -1.03
CA PHE A 31 -9.57 1.29 -0.08
C PHE A 31 -9.26 2.74 -0.46
N GLY A 32 -8.12 2.98 -1.12
CA GLY A 32 -7.63 4.33 -1.43
C GLY A 32 -6.77 4.95 -0.33
N LYS A 33 -5.87 4.16 0.29
CA LYS A 33 -4.94 4.62 1.35
C LYS A 33 -4.12 5.84 0.93
N THR A 34 -3.38 5.69 -0.18
CA THR A 34 -2.53 6.72 -0.76
C THR A 34 -3.34 7.95 -1.19
N ASP A 35 -4.48 7.67 -1.82
CA ASP A 35 -5.30 8.64 -2.54
C ASP A 35 -6.16 9.52 -1.61
N GLY A 36 -6.93 8.90 -0.71
CA GLY A 36 -7.90 9.58 0.15
C GLY A 36 -7.47 9.73 1.61
N SER A 37 -6.25 9.31 1.98
CA SER A 37 -5.75 9.49 3.36
C SER A 37 -4.35 10.10 3.40
N ILE A 38 -3.36 9.49 2.75
CA ILE A 38 -1.97 9.97 2.74
C ILE A 38 -1.83 11.33 2.03
N GLY A 39 -2.35 11.48 0.80
CA GLY A 39 -2.32 12.75 0.08
C GLY A 39 -2.94 13.91 0.87
N PRO A 40 -4.18 13.76 1.38
CA PRO A 40 -4.79 14.74 2.26
C PRO A 40 -3.98 15.06 3.53
N ARG A 41 -3.34 14.05 4.14
CA ARG A 41 -2.48 14.23 5.30
C ARG A 41 -1.26 15.08 4.97
N ILE A 42 -0.54 14.77 3.89
CA ILE A 42 0.63 15.52 3.43
C ILE A 42 0.26 16.98 3.19
N TYR A 43 -0.86 17.23 2.51
CA TYR A 43 -1.31 18.59 2.24
C TYR A 43 -1.66 19.36 3.52
N ARG A 44 -2.41 18.76 4.45
CA ARG A 44 -2.78 19.41 5.73
C ARG A 44 -1.57 19.73 6.60
N VAL A 45 -0.63 18.80 6.71
CA VAL A 45 0.65 19.03 7.40
C VAL A 45 1.41 20.18 6.73
N SER A 46 1.45 20.19 5.40
CA SER A 46 2.18 21.23 4.65
C SER A 46 1.58 22.61 4.86
N LEU A 47 0.26 22.72 4.94
CA LEU A 47 -0.44 23.97 5.22
C LEU A 47 -0.35 24.40 6.69
N SER A 48 -0.43 23.46 7.63
CA SER A 48 -0.44 23.79 9.06
C SER A 48 0.95 24.21 9.58
N MET A 49 2.01 23.77 8.90
CA MET A 49 3.39 24.12 9.23
C MET A 49 4.15 24.63 8.00
N PRO A 50 3.92 25.90 7.57
CA PRO A 50 4.65 26.48 6.44
C PRO A 50 6.16 26.53 6.71
N ARG A 51 6.97 26.19 5.71
CA ARG A 51 8.45 26.15 5.80
C ARG A 51 9.00 25.02 6.69
N ALA A 52 8.15 24.06 7.05
CA ALA A 52 8.55 22.89 7.83
C ALA A 52 9.37 21.89 7.02
N THR A 53 10.18 21.11 7.73
CA THR A 53 10.78 19.89 7.21
C THR A 53 9.98 18.68 7.70
N ASN A 54 9.57 17.81 6.79
CA ASN A 54 8.82 16.59 7.07
C ASN A 54 9.49 15.38 6.37
N ILE A 55 9.16 14.17 6.82
CA ILE A 55 9.68 12.92 6.27
C ILE A 55 8.56 12.18 5.55
N TRP A 56 8.86 11.75 4.33
CA TRP A 56 8.08 10.76 3.62
C TRP A 56 8.87 9.46 3.55
N LEU A 57 8.49 8.51 4.39
CA LEU A 57 9.20 7.28 4.61
C LEU A 57 8.73 6.19 3.65
N GLY A 58 9.69 5.50 3.05
CA GLY A 58 9.47 4.31 2.24
C GLY A 58 10.41 3.20 2.63
N ASN A 59 10.02 1.99 2.24
CA ASN A 59 10.80 0.79 2.46
C ASN A 59 12.06 0.80 1.58
N SER A 60 11.92 1.25 0.33
CA SER A 60 12.98 1.40 -0.67
C SER A 60 12.81 2.67 -1.49
N ARG A 61 13.89 3.11 -2.16
CA ARG A 61 13.80 4.17 -3.18
C ARG A 61 12.92 3.74 -4.35
N LYS A 62 13.06 2.48 -4.81
CA LYS A 62 12.21 1.89 -5.85
C LYS A 62 10.73 2.06 -5.52
N GLN A 63 10.31 1.67 -4.32
CA GLN A 63 8.92 1.80 -3.88
C GLN A 63 8.45 3.27 -3.86
N LEU A 64 9.24 4.17 -3.27
CA LEU A 64 8.89 5.59 -3.19
C LEU A 64 8.64 6.20 -4.57
N TYR A 65 9.59 6.01 -5.49
CA TYR A 65 9.60 6.70 -6.77
C TYR A 65 8.66 6.08 -7.81
N THR A 66 8.43 4.77 -7.77
CA THR A 66 7.58 4.10 -8.77
C THR A 66 6.12 4.02 -8.35
N ARG A 67 5.83 3.99 -7.04
CA ARG A 67 4.48 3.69 -6.52
C ARG A 67 3.95 4.79 -5.61
N THR A 68 4.59 5.02 -4.47
CA THR A 68 4.01 5.82 -3.37
C THR A 68 3.93 7.31 -3.70
N VAL A 69 5.04 7.91 -4.15
CA VAL A 69 5.13 9.34 -4.44
C VAL A 69 4.28 9.75 -5.63
N PRO A 70 4.36 9.09 -6.80
CA PRO A 70 3.53 9.46 -7.94
C PRO A 70 2.04 9.36 -7.65
N GLY A 71 1.60 8.28 -6.98
CA GLY A 71 0.19 8.09 -6.64
C GLY A 71 -0.32 9.17 -5.68
N THR A 72 0.51 9.59 -4.73
CA THR A 72 0.18 10.64 -3.78
C THR A 72 0.22 12.04 -4.40
N ILE A 73 1.17 12.32 -5.31
CA ILE A 73 1.20 13.56 -6.08
C ILE A 73 -0.09 13.68 -6.91
N ALA A 74 -0.45 12.63 -7.67
CA ALA A 74 -1.69 12.59 -8.43
C ALA A 74 -2.92 12.83 -7.53
N ALA A 75 -2.90 12.31 -6.31
CA ALA A 75 -3.93 12.58 -5.33
C ALA A 75 -3.99 14.05 -4.91
N ILE A 76 -2.86 14.66 -4.58
CA ILE A 76 -2.77 16.07 -4.21
C ILE A 76 -3.25 16.98 -5.36
N GLU A 77 -2.86 16.69 -6.60
CA GLU A 77 -3.31 17.43 -7.79
C GLU A 77 -4.82 17.30 -8.03
N ARG A 78 -5.38 16.09 -7.89
CA ARG A 78 -6.82 15.86 -8.05
C ARG A 78 -7.62 16.56 -6.94
N PHE A 79 -7.19 16.40 -5.68
CA PHE A 79 -7.91 16.90 -4.51
C PHE A 79 -7.84 18.42 -4.37
N TYR A 80 -6.63 18.97 -4.48
CA TYR A 80 -6.37 20.36 -4.14
C TYR A 80 -6.06 21.21 -5.35
N GLY A 81 -6.01 20.62 -6.56
CA GLY A 81 -5.70 21.33 -7.80
C GLY A 81 -4.34 21.99 -7.84
N LEU A 82 -3.42 21.50 -7.00
CA LEU A 82 -2.02 21.86 -7.10
C LEU A 82 -1.47 21.34 -8.44
N ARG A 83 -0.36 21.92 -8.85
CA ARG A 83 0.33 21.58 -10.09
C ARG A 83 1.81 21.61 -9.81
N GLU A 84 2.51 20.57 -10.25
CA GLU A 84 3.97 20.57 -10.24
C GLU A 84 4.51 21.78 -11.03
N GLY A 85 5.64 22.34 -10.60
CA GLY A 85 6.25 23.54 -11.17
C GLY A 85 5.58 24.86 -10.74
N THR A 86 4.33 24.85 -10.30
CA THR A 86 3.65 26.07 -9.79
C THR A 86 3.47 26.07 -8.28
N HIS A 87 3.02 24.94 -7.73
CA HIS A 87 2.61 24.85 -6.32
C HIS A 87 3.52 23.95 -5.49
N PHE A 88 4.20 23.02 -6.15
CA PHE A 88 5.20 22.14 -5.58
C PHE A 88 6.17 21.70 -6.68
N GLY A 89 7.30 21.10 -6.33
CA GLY A 89 8.22 20.52 -7.29
C GLY A 89 9.33 19.74 -6.61
N TRP A 90 10.28 19.27 -7.41
CA TRP A 90 11.37 18.44 -6.97
C TRP A 90 12.66 19.25 -6.74
N GLY A 91 13.54 18.73 -5.91
CA GLY A 91 14.90 19.21 -5.81
C GLY A 91 15.00 20.52 -5.04
N LYS A 92 15.91 21.37 -5.51
CA LYS A 92 16.12 22.69 -4.93
C LYS A 92 14.97 23.62 -5.36
N PRO A 93 14.29 24.30 -4.43
CA PRO A 93 13.18 25.17 -4.77
C PRO A 93 13.64 26.41 -5.56
N PRO A 94 12.80 26.94 -6.47
CA PRO A 94 13.01 28.23 -7.11
C PRO A 94 13.14 29.38 -6.09
N ARG A 95 13.78 30.48 -6.49
CA ARG A 95 14.06 31.64 -5.59
C ARG A 95 12.81 32.27 -4.96
N TRP A 96 11.66 32.17 -5.61
CA TRP A 96 10.41 32.75 -5.14
C TRP A 96 9.73 31.93 -4.03
N VAL A 97 10.12 30.66 -3.85
CA VAL A 97 9.65 29.82 -2.76
C VAL A 97 10.39 30.21 -1.48
N PRO A 98 9.70 30.49 -0.37
CA PRO A 98 10.35 30.77 0.91
C PRO A 98 11.26 29.61 1.34
N GLU A 99 12.46 29.91 1.83
CA GLU A 99 13.37 28.86 2.27
C GLU A 99 12.81 28.12 3.50
N PRO A 100 12.98 26.78 3.58
CA PRO A 100 12.60 26.03 4.78
C PRO A 100 13.38 26.52 6.00
N ILE A 101 12.80 26.38 7.18
CA ILE A 101 13.41 26.88 8.42
C ILE A 101 14.76 26.19 8.68
N ILE A 102 14.82 24.88 8.44
CA ILE A 102 16.06 24.10 8.46
C ILE A 102 16.31 23.63 7.04
N LYS A 103 17.42 24.11 6.45
CA LYS A 103 17.82 23.70 5.10
C LYS A 103 18.33 22.25 5.11
N PRO A 104 17.89 21.41 4.16
CA PRO A 104 18.43 20.06 4.04
C PRO A 104 19.88 20.12 3.55
N LYS A 105 20.68 19.11 3.90
CA LYS A 105 22.08 18.99 3.45
C LYS A 105 22.16 18.71 1.94
N SER A 106 21.23 17.91 1.42
CA SER A 106 21.07 17.58 0.00
C SER A 106 19.63 17.85 -0.43
N TRP A 107 19.47 18.26 -1.69
CA TRP A 107 18.16 18.50 -2.31
C TRP A 107 17.68 17.34 -3.19
N GLU A 108 18.50 16.31 -3.42
CA GLU A 108 18.23 15.24 -4.40
C GLU A 108 16.91 14.49 -4.16
N ASN A 109 16.50 14.33 -2.90
CA ASN A 109 15.33 13.54 -2.49
C ASN A 109 14.27 14.44 -1.82
N VAL A 110 14.08 15.66 -2.32
CA VAL A 110 13.22 16.67 -1.68
C VAL A 110 12.07 17.07 -2.59
N ILE A 111 10.86 17.08 -2.04
CA ILE A 111 9.69 17.73 -2.64
C ILE A 111 9.42 19.01 -1.88
N TRP A 112 9.46 20.15 -2.56
CA TRP A 112 9.12 21.45 -1.99
C TRP A 112 7.69 21.84 -2.33
N PHE A 113 7.04 22.59 -1.44
CA PHE A 113 5.75 23.26 -1.67
C PHE A 113 5.97 24.77 -1.73
N ALA A 114 5.08 25.49 -2.43
CA ALA A 114 5.18 26.94 -2.67
C ALA A 114 5.17 27.79 -1.38
N ASN A 115 4.72 27.24 -0.25
CA ASN A 115 4.79 27.88 1.06
C ASN A 115 6.12 27.63 1.81
N GLY A 116 7.10 27.01 1.13
CA GLY A 116 8.43 26.70 1.65
C GLY A 116 8.52 25.38 2.41
N THR A 117 7.41 24.68 2.64
CA THR A 117 7.45 23.35 3.28
C THR A 117 8.15 22.35 2.39
N ILE A 118 8.96 21.48 2.99
CA ILE A 118 9.66 20.40 2.30
C ILE A 118 9.32 19.03 2.87
N TRP A 119 9.27 18.04 1.98
CA TRP A 119 9.19 16.62 2.30
C TRP A 119 10.45 15.94 1.81
N GLN A 120 11.26 15.42 2.74
CA GLN A 120 12.42 14.61 2.40
C GLN A 120 11.98 13.15 2.26
N LEU A 121 12.27 12.54 1.12
CA LEU A 121 12.03 11.13 0.90
C LEU A 121 13.13 10.31 1.57
N ILE A 122 12.75 9.40 2.47
CA ILE A 122 13.68 8.60 3.25
C ILE A 122 13.42 7.12 2.98
N SER A 123 14.47 6.40 2.57
CA SER A 123 14.45 4.95 2.35
C SER A 123 15.03 4.23 3.57
N LEU A 124 14.30 3.28 4.14
CA LEU A 124 14.78 2.42 5.24
C LEU A 124 15.79 1.35 4.81
N ALA A 125 15.93 1.15 3.51
CA ALA A 125 16.96 0.28 2.94
C ALA A 125 18.35 0.82 3.34
N VAL A 126 18.55 2.14 3.22
CA VAL A 126 19.79 2.84 3.60
C VAL A 126 19.83 3.10 5.11
N THR A 127 20.79 2.48 5.80
CA THR A 127 21.03 2.68 7.25
C THR A 127 21.42 4.12 7.57
N GLY A 128 20.77 4.73 8.56
CA GLY A 128 21.07 6.08 9.02
C GLY A 128 20.59 7.19 8.06
N SER A 129 19.70 6.88 7.11
CA SER A 129 19.18 7.83 6.13
C SER A 129 18.39 8.99 6.76
N ALA A 130 17.81 8.78 7.94
CA ALA A 130 17.11 9.81 8.71
C ALA A 130 18.04 10.63 9.64
N ASN A 131 19.32 10.29 9.75
CA ASN A 131 20.23 10.93 10.71
C ASN A 131 20.43 12.42 10.40
N SER A 132 20.52 13.23 11.45
CA SER A 132 20.64 14.70 11.36
C SER A 132 19.42 15.43 10.77
N ILE A 133 18.29 14.75 10.54
CA ILE A 133 17.05 15.40 10.12
C ILE A 133 16.27 15.82 11.37
N THR A 134 15.76 17.06 11.36
CA THR A 134 14.81 17.55 12.35
C THR A 134 13.45 17.69 11.67
N ALA A 135 12.63 16.64 11.79
CA ALA A 135 11.34 16.52 11.14
C ALA A 135 10.19 16.94 12.07
N ASN A 136 9.11 17.45 11.47
CA ASN A 136 7.88 17.85 12.17
C ASN A 136 6.72 16.90 11.92
N SER A 137 6.84 16.00 10.94
CA SER A 137 5.85 14.95 10.67
C SER A 137 6.51 13.82 9.89
N ILE A 138 5.99 12.60 10.07
CA ILE A 138 6.35 11.44 9.25
C ILE A 138 5.09 10.86 8.63
N VAL A 139 5.15 10.60 7.32
CA VAL A 139 4.13 9.82 6.60
C VAL A 139 4.81 8.62 5.95
N ALA A 140 4.21 7.44 6.08
CA ALA A 140 4.72 6.19 5.54
C ALA A 140 3.58 5.35 4.94
N ASP A 141 3.84 4.70 3.80
CA ASP A 141 2.93 3.76 3.13
C ASP A 141 3.57 2.37 3.09
N GLU A 142 2.77 1.32 2.92
CA GLU A 142 3.22 -0.08 2.86
C GLU A 142 4.08 -0.52 4.06
N CYS A 143 3.73 -0.02 5.24
CA CYS A 143 4.52 -0.17 6.47
C CYS A 143 4.73 -1.63 6.92
N LYS A 144 3.91 -2.59 6.48
CA LYS A 144 4.12 -4.01 6.80
C LYS A 144 5.50 -4.53 6.36
N PHE A 145 6.08 -3.93 5.32
CA PHE A 145 7.41 -4.31 4.84
C PHE A 145 8.54 -3.59 5.57
N MET A 146 8.24 -2.55 6.35
CA MET A 146 9.25 -1.77 7.05
C MET A 146 9.66 -2.43 8.36
N SER A 147 10.96 -2.40 8.66
CA SER A 147 11.45 -2.85 9.97
C SER A 147 11.06 -1.88 11.07
N LYS A 148 10.26 -2.35 12.05
CA LYS A 148 9.83 -1.56 13.21
C LYS A 148 11.01 -1.11 14.06
N SER A 149 12.03 -1.95 14.24
CA SER A 149 13.22 -1.59 15.02
C SER A 149 14.01 -0.46 14.36
N LYS A 150 14.13 -0.45 13.02
CA LYS A 150 14.73 0.69 12.29
C LYS A 150 13.89 1.95 12.40
N ILE A 151 12.56 1.85 12.29
CA ILE A 151 11.68 3.01 12.48
C ILE A 151 11.90 3.62 13.87
N ASP A 152 11.82 2.80 14.92
CA ASP A 152 11.91 3.27 16.30
C ASP A 152 13.32 3.76 16.66
N GLY A 153 14.36 3.07 16.17
CA GLY A 153 15.76 3.40 16.46
C GLY A 153 16.34 4.56 15.66
N GLU A 154 15.94 4.73 14.39
CA GLU A 154 16.53 5.72 13.48
C GLU A 154 15.57 6.86 13.14
N VAL A 155 14.35 6.54 12.72
CA VAL A 155 13.42 7.53 12.15
C VAL A 155 12.69 8.32 13.22
N MET A 156 12.24 7.67 14.30
CA MET A 156 11.52 8.35 15.38
C MET A 156 12.41 9.35 16.12
N ALA A 157 13.73 9.13 16.17
CA ALA A 157 14.69 10.09 16.71
C ALA A 157 14.76 11.39 15.88
N ALA A 158 14.52 11.31 14.57
CA ALA A 158 14.46 12.47 13.69
C ALA A 158 13.17 13.31 13.89
N LEU A 159 12.12 12.74 14.48
CA LEU A 159 10.86 13.43 14.82
C LEU A 159 11.00 14.27 16.10
N SER A 160 12.05 15.07 16.18
CA SER A 160 12.32 15.94 17.34
C SER A 160 11.57 17.25 17.30
N GLY A 161 11.02 17.63 16.13
CA GLY A 161 10.37 18.91 15.87
C GLY A 161 11.32 20.10 15.95
N ILE A 162 10.97 21.19 15.26
CA ILE A 162 11.73 22.44 15.37
C ILE A 162 11.18 23.28 16.52
N VAL A 163 12.07 23.99 17.22
CA VAL A 163 11.71 24.97 18.26
C VAL A 163 11.76 26.40 17.73
N HIS A 164 12.24 26.58 16.48
CA HIS A 164 12.36 27.85 15.79
C HIS A 164 11.37 27.94 14.61
N PRO A 165 10.73 29.09 14.35
CA PRO A 165 10.77 30.34 15.12
C PRO A 165 10.08 30.19 16.48
N LEU A 166 10.76 30.66 17.53
CA LEU A 166 10.29 30.58 18.90
C LEU A 166 8.91 31.23 19.04
N GLY A 167 7.99 30.52 19.70
CA GLY A 167 6.64 31.03 19.97
C GLY A 167 5.67 30.98 18.79
N ASN A 168 6.04 30.38 17.64
CA ASN A 168 5.08 30.15 16.56
C ASN A 168 4.18 28.93 16.89
N PRO A 169 2.84 29.12 17.02
CA PRO A 169 1.90 28.03 17.31
C PRO A 169 1.93 26.88 16.29
N ALA A 170 2.32 27.15 15.05
CA ALA A 170 2.44 26.12 14.02
C ALA A 170 3.47 25.04 14.38
N PHE A 171 4.53 25.42 15.10
CA PHE A 171 5.66 24.56 15.48
C PHE A 171 5.68 24.28 16.98
N SER A 172 4.50 24.25 17.60
CA SER A 172 4.32 23.92 19.00
C SER A 172 3.28 22.83 19.14
N GLU A 173 3.13 22.35 20.36
CA GLU A 173 2.08 21.39 20.69
C GLU A 173 0.68 21.95 20.40
N GLU A 174 0.47 23.27 20.21
CA GLU A 174 -0.84 23.82 19.79
C GLU A 174 -1.33 23.30 18.45
N ASN A 175 -0.42 22.94 17.54
CA ASN A 175 -0.76 22.30 16.28
C ASN A 175 -0.84 20.77 16.47
N PRO A 176 -2.01 20.13 16.29
CA PRO A 176 -2.15 18.68 16.45
C PRO A 176 -1.29 17.87 15.48
N LEU A 177 -0.83 18.49 14.40
CA LEU A 177 0.03 17.85 13.39
C LEU A 177 1.53 18.03 13.68
N TYR A 178 1.90 18.75 14.73
CA TYR A 178 3.29 18.90 15.14
C TYR A 178 3.82 17.61 15.77
N LYS A 179 4.93 17.11 15.23
CA LYS A 179 5.51 15.79 15.53
C LYS A 179 4.50 14.66 15.35
N SER A 180 3.77 14.71 14.25
CA SER A 180 2.73 13.71 13.95
C SER A 180 3.27 12.53 13.16
N THR A 181 2.65 11.36 13.31
CA THR A 181 2.94 10.18 12.50
C THR A 181 1.70 9.67 11.78
N PHE A 182 1.84 9.26 10.51
CA PHE A 182 0.79 8.59 9.75
C PHE A 182 1.38 7.38 9.03
N PHE A 183 1.10 6.18 9.52
CA PHE A 183 1.60 4.93 8.94
C PHE A 183 0.45 4.12 8.37
N ALA A 184 0.55 3.73 7.11
CA ALA A 184 -0.47 2.97 6.43
C ALA A 184 0.09 1.67 5.83
N SER A 185 -0.73 0.62 5.81
CA SER A 185 -0.44 -0.63 5.11
C SER A 185 -1.73 -1.40 4.86
N ASP A 186 -1.72 -2.42 4.01
CA ASP A 186 -2.71 -3.51 4.08
C ASP A 186 -2.30 -4.58 5.11
N ALA A 187 -3.26 -5.44 5.48
CA ALA A 187 -2.98 -6.60 6.31
C ALA A 187 -1.96 -7.53 5.63
N SER A 188 -1.08 -8.13 6.45
CA SER A 188 -0.14 -9.13 5.99
C SER A 188 -0.84 -10.48 5.79
N LEU A 189 -0.44 -11.21 4.75
CA LEU A 189 -0.86 -12.61 4.56
C LEU A 189 -0.21 -13.56 5.58
N THR A 190 0.82 -13.10 6.31
CA THR A 190 1.52 -13.88 7.32
C THR A 190 1.68 -13.13 8.63
N VAL A 191 1.61 -13.88 9.74
CA VAL A 191 1.67 -13.33 11.11
C VAL A 191 3.01 -12.66 11.44
N LYS A 192 4.12 -13.09 10.82
CA LYS A 192 5.47 -12.58 11.11
C LYS A 192 5.69 -11.13 10.62
N GLY A 193 5.03 -10.69 9.54
CA GLY A 193 5.22 -9.36 8.93
C GLY A 193 4.29 -8.24 9.44
N ASN A 194 3.79 -8.35 10.68
CA ASN A 194 2.56 -7.66 11.07
C ASN A 194 2.69 -6.65 12.24
N TRP A 195 3.82 -5.95 12.35
CA TRP A 195 4.04 -5.03 13.47
C TRP A 195 3.00 -3.91 13.50
N LEU A 196 2.56 -3.40 12.34
CA LEU A 196 1.57 -2.34 12.27
C LEU A 196 0.26 -2.77 12.93
N GLU A 197 -0.17 -4.00 12.70
CA GLU A 197 -1.39 -4.54 13.28
C GLU A 197 -1.31 -4.74 14.80
N LYS A 198 -0.12 -5.04 15.33
CA LYS A 198 0.10 -5.10 16.79
C LYS A 198 -0.09 -3.74 17.46
N GLU A 199 0.10 -2.64 16.73
CA GLU A 199 -0.13 -1.29 17.27
C GLU A 199 -1.62 -1.03 17.59
N GLU A 200 -2.55 -1.89 17.17
CA GLU A 200 -3.95 -1.83 17.62
C GLU A 200 -4.06 -1.99 19.15
N GLU A 201 -3.20 -2.81 19.76
CA GLU A 201 -3.17 -3.05 21.21
C GLU A 201 -2.80 -1.77 21.98
N LYS A 202 -2.17 -0.79 21.32
CA LYS A 202 -1.89 0.52 21.92
C LYS A 202 -3.15 1.31 22.21
N LEU A 203 -4.29 1.02 21.56
CA LEU A 203 -5.56 1.69 21.86
C LEU A 203 -6.00 1.51 23.32
N ASP A 204 -5.60 0.42 23.96
CA ASP A 204 -5.94 0.12 25.35
C ASP A 204 -4.95 0.75 26.35
N GLN A 205 -3.95 1.50 25.85
CA GLN A 205 -3.02 2.29 26.67
C GLN A 205 -3.50 3.73 26.84
N HIS A 206 -2.83 4.47 27.72
CA HIS A 206 -3.13 5.86 28.04
C HIS A 206 -2.04 6.81 27.51
N PRO A 207 -2.37 8.09 27.20
CA PRO A 207 -1.37 9.12 26.97
C PRO A 207 -0.41 9.24 28.15
N SER A 208 0.90 9.29 27.87
CA SER A 208 1.93 9.39 28.91
C SER A 208 1.91 10.73 29.66
N SER A 209 1.29 11.76 29.09
CA SER A 209 1.17 13.10 29.68
C SER A 209 -0.04 13.84 29.09
N GLY A 210 -0.38 14.98 29.69
CA GLY A 210 -1.48 15.84 29.22
C GLY A 210 -2.81 15.63 29.97
N PRO A 211 -3.85 16.38 29.60
CA PRO A 211 -5.13 16.43 30.32
C PRO A 211 -5.97 15.14 30.19
N PHE A 212 -5.60 14.23 29.28
CA PHE A 212 -6.32 12.98 29.03
C PHE A 212 -5.54 11.73 29.45
N SER A 213 -4.54 11.87 30.33
CA SER A 213 -3.76 10.72 30.83
C SER A 213 -4.60 9.68 31.59
N ASN A 214 -5.78 10.07 32.08
CA ASN A 214 -6.76 9.18 32.72
C ASN A 214 -7.66 8.43 31.73
N ARG A 215 -7.58 8.72 30.43
CA ARG A 215 -8.40 8.09 29.38
C ARG A 215 -7.54 7.24 28.49
N SER A 216 -8.06 6.10 28.06
CA SER A 216 -7.43 5.26 27.05
C SER A 216 -7.44 5.96 25.69
N TYR A 217 -6.51 5.60 24.81
CA TYR A 217 -6.52 6.07 23.43
C TYR A 217 -7.80 5.65 22.69
N ARG A 218 -8.40 4.50 23.04
CA ARG A 218 -9.69 4.03 22.52
C ARG A 218 -10.83 5.01 22.84
N GLU A 219 -10.90 5.51 24.07
CA GLU A 219 -11.92 6.49 24.48
C GLU A 219 -11.71 7.85 23.81
N ILE A 220 -10.45 8.28 23.65
CA ILE A 220 -10.11 9.51 22.91
C ILE A 220 -10.49 9.37 21.43
N GLN A 221 -10.14 8.25 20.80
CA GLN A 221 -10.51 7.96 19.42
C GLN A 221 -12.03 7.91 19.24
N ALA A 222 -12.78 7.29 20.16
CA ALA A 222 -14.23 7.21 20.08
C ALA A 222 -14.88 8.61 20.06
N GLU A 223 -14.41 9.52 20.92
CA GLU A 223 -14.91 10.90 20.95
C GLU A 223 -14.59 11.68 19.67
N LEU A 224 -13.35 11.56 19.18
CA LEU A 224 -12.97 12.16 17.90
C LEU A 224 -13.74 11.57 16.72
N THR A 225 -14.08 10.28 16.78
CA THR A 225 -14.90 9.61 15.76
C THR A 225 -16.31 10.18 15.77
N ASN A 226 -16.93 10.35 16.94
CA ASN A 226 -18.25 10.97 17.05
C ASN A 226 -18.26 12.41 16.51
N TYR A 227 -17.22 13.20 16.84
CA TYR A 227 -17.02 14.53 16.28
C TYR A 227 -16.92 14.51 14.75
N ALA A 228 -16.12 13.60 14.19
CA ALA A 228 -15.97 13.45 12.75
C ALA A 228 -17.30 13.07 12.06
N GLU A 229 -18.05 12.14 12.63
CA GLU A 229 -19.35 11.70 12.09
C GLU A 229 -20.40 12.81 12.11
N ARG A 230 -20.43 13.64 13.16
CA ARG A 230 -21.29 14.82 13.22
C ARG A 230 -20.93 15.84 12.12
N ILE A 231 -19.65 16.10 11.91
CA ILE A 231 -19.20 16.97 10.80
C ILE A 231 -19.63 16.39 9.44
N MET A 232 -19.44 15.09 9.23
CA MET A 232 -19.83 14.42 7.99
C MET A 232 -21.33 14.59 7.75
N PHE A 233 -22.14 14.31 8.76
CA PHE A 233 -23.60 14.46 8.70
C PHE A 233 -24.02 15.89 8.34
N TYR A 234 -23.51 16.92 9.04
CA TYR A 234 -23.90 18.30 8.77
C TYR A 234 -23.39 18.81 7.41
N ASN A 235 -22.18 18.42 6.99
CA ASN A 235 -21.66 18.78 5.68
C ASN A 235 -22.52 18.17 4.56
N GLU A 236 -22.96 16.92 4.71
CA GLU A 236 -23.83 16.25 3.75
C GLU A 236 -25.24 16.86 3.75
N LEU A 237 -25.80 17.14 4.93
CA LEU A 237 -27.08 17.84 5.10
C LEU A 237 -27.08 19.18 4.35
N LEU A 238 -26.10 20.03 4.62
CA LEU A 238 -25.98 21.36 4.01
C LEU A 238 -25.76 21.28 2.50
N ARG A 239 -24.92 20.34 2.04
CA ARG A 239 -24.67 20.13 0.61
C ARG A 239 -25.93 19.68 -0.12
N ASN A 240 -26.66 18.72 0.44
CA ASN A 240 -27.88 18.19 -0.17
C ASN A 240 -29.01 19.22 -0.13
N ALA A 241 -29.16 19.97 0.96
CA ALA A 241 -30.12 21.08 1.04
C ALA A 241 -29.84 22.11 -0.05
N GLN A 242 -28.59 22.58 -0.17
CA GLN A 242 -28.20 23.54 -1.20
C GLN A 242 -28.47 23.00 -2.62
N LYS A 243 -28.15 21.73 -2.88
CA LYS A 243 -28.38 21.08 -4.19
C LYS A 243 -29.86 21.02 -4.57
N ASP A 244 -30.72 20.77 -3.60
CA ASP A 244 -32.17 20.68 -3.80
C ASP A 244 -32.85 22.07 -3.74
N GLY A 245 -32.08 23.15 -3.54
CA GLY A 245 -32.59 24.53 -3.47
C GLY A 245 -33.29 24.86 -2.15
N CYS A 246 -32.94 24.13 -1.09
CA CYS A 246 -33.46 24.23 0.26
C CYS A 246 -32.42 24.80 1.23
N VAL A 247 -32.91 25.23 2.39
CA VAL A 247 -32.09 25.51 3.58
C VAL A 247 -32.58 24.62 4.72
N PRO A 248 -31.71 24.17 5.64
CA PRO A 248 -32.18 23.45 6.82
C PRO A 248 -33.11 24.32 7.66
N ILE A 249 -34.20 23.73 8.15
CA ILE A 249 -35.22 24.43 8.95
C ILE A 249 -35.28 23.79 10.34
N VAL A 250 -35.21 24.63 11.37
CA VAL A 250 -35.23 24.19 12.77
C VAL A 250 -36.66 24.05 13.26
N LEU A 251 -37.05 22.86 13.71
CA LEU A 251 -38.39 22.58 14.25
C LEU A 251 -38.32 21.58 15.42
N PRO A 252 -39.27 21.62 16.38
CA PRO A 252 -39.41 20.57 17.39
C PRO A 252 -39.61 19.18 16.75
N ALA A 253 -39.10 18.14 17.40
CA ALA A 253 -39.12 16.77 16.87
C ALA A 253 -40.54 16.28 16.48
N GLU A 254 -41.56 16.65 17.27
CA GLU A 254 -42.96 16.33 16.98
C GLU A 254 -43.46 16.98 15.68
N GLN A 255 -43.07 18.23 15.43
CA GLN A 255 -43.43 18.93 14.20
C GLN A 255 -42.70 18.36 12.99
N ILE A 256 -41.42 17.99 13.14
CA ILE A 256 -40.67 17.29 12.10
C ILE A 256 -41.37 15.98 11.74
N ALA A 257 -41.79 15.20 12.73
CA ALA A 257 -42.51 13.96 12.50
C ALA A 257 -43.83 14.20 11.75
N ALA A 258 -44.61 15.20 12.17
CA ALA A 258 -45.86 15.57 11.50
C ALA A 258 -45.64 15.98 10.04
N VAL A 259 -44.61 16.81 9.76
CA VAL A 259 -44.28 17.24 8.39
C VAL A 259 -43.80 16.04 7.55
N LYS A 260 -43.00 15.14 8.11
CA LYS A 260 -42.53 13.93 7.39
C LYS A 260 -43.68 13.00 7.03
N VAL A 261 -44.62 12.76 7.95
CA VAL A 261 -45.83 11.97 7.68
C VAL A 261 -46.68 12.63 6.59
N LYS A 262 -46.87 13.96 6.66
CA LYS A 262 -47.63 14.71 5.64
C LYS A 262 -46.92 14.68 4.28
N ALA A 263 -45.59 14.78 4.25
CA ALA A 263 -44.78 14.65 3.04
C ALA A 263 -44.88 13.26 2.42
N GLU A 264 -44.83 12.21 3.23
CA GLU A 264 -45.00 10.81 2.77
C GLU A 264 -46.41 10.59 2.19
N ALA A 265 -47.45 11.04 2.89
CA ALA A 265 -48.82 11.01 2.37
C ALA A 265 -48.95 11.77 1.04
N MET A 266 -48.26 12.90 0.88
CA MET A 266 -48.23 13.67 -0.36
C MET A 266 -47.51 12.91 -1.49
N MET A 267 -46.37 12.28 -1.21
CA MET A 267 -45.60 11.48 -2.19
C MET A 267 -46.33 10.19 -2.60
N ASN A 268 -47.15 9.63 -1.71
CA ASN A 268 -47.96 8.44 -1.98
C ASN A 268 -49.35 8.77 -2.53
N HIS A 269 -49.69 10.06 -2.70
CA HIS A 269 -51.01 10.53 -3.13
C HIS A 269 -52.14 10.02 -2.23
N GLU A 270 -51.94 10.06 -0.91
CA GLU A 270 -52.91 9.60 0.07
C GLU A 270 -53.72 10.76 0.69
N GLY A 271 -54.89 10.41 1.24
CA GLY A 271 -55.79 11.37 1.89
C GLY A 271 -56.14 12.57 0.99
N PRO A 272 -55.92 13.82 1.44
CA PRO A 272 -56.27 15.03 0.69
C PRO A 272 -55.44 15.23 -0.59
N PHE A 273 -54.32 14.52 -0.76
CA PHE A 273 -53.39 14.68 -1.89
C PHE A 273 -53.73 13.81 -3.10
N ARG A 274 -54.79 12.99 -3.03
CA ARG A 274 -55.29 12.16 -4.15
C ARG A 274 -55.67 12.95 -5.39
N ILE A 275 -56.02 14.22 -5.21
CA ILE A 275 -56.43 15.11 -6.30
C ILE A 275 -55.23 15.66 -7.10
N LEU A 276 -54.01 15.43 -6.63
CA LEU A 276 -52.80 15.93 -7.29
C LEU A 276 -52.40 15.01 -8.45
N PRO A 277 -51.89 15.57 -9.56
CA PRO A 277 -51.29 14.78 -10.63
C PRO A 277 -50.06 14.03 -10.12
N ASN A 278 -49.87 12.78 -10.56
CA ASN A 278 -48.74 11.96 -10.16
C ASN A 278 -47.46 12.37 -10.93
N TYR A 279 -46.58 13.09 -10.24
CA TYR A 279 -45.27 13.52 -10.75
C TYR A 279 -44.12 12.62 -10.25
N GLY A 280 -44.43 11.44 -9.73
CA GLY A 280 -43.48 10.51 -9.10
C GLY A 280 -43.22 10.82 -7.61
N HIS A 281 -42.24 10.12 -7.01
CA HIS A 281 -41.94 10.19 -5.57
C HIS A 281 -41.14 11.43 -5.12
N ARG A 282 -41.41 12.61 -5.69
CA ARG A 282 -40.75 13.87 -5.29
C ARG A 282 -41.76 15.01 -5.15
N ILE A 283 -41.68 15.73 -4.03
CA ILE A 283 -42.40 16.98 -3.83
C ILE A 283 -41.70 18.09 -4.62
N ASN A 284 -42.40 18.70 -5.57
CA ASN A 284 -41.88 19.81 -6.37
C ASN A 284 -42.71 21.08 -6.15
N LYS A 285 -42.17 22.23 -6.56
CA LYS A 285 -42.82 23.55 -6.34
C LYS A 285 -44.19 23.64 -7.01
N ALA A 286 -44.41 23.02 -8.17
CA ALA A 286 -45.69 23.06 -8.87
C ALA A 286 -46.79 22.30 -8.10
N MET A 287 -46.47 21.13 -7.53
CA MET A 287 -47.40 20.39 -6.66
C MET A 287 -47.79 21.22 -5.45
N LEU A 288 -46.82 21.89 -4.83
CA LEU A 288 -47.07 22.73 -3.66
C LEU A 288 -47.94 23.95 -4.00
N THR A 289 -47.67 24.62 -5.13
CA THR A 289 -48.53 25.72 -5.61
C THR A 289 -49.96 25.25 -5.85
N GLN A 290 -50.14 24.05 -6.42
CA GLN A 290 -51.47 23.48 -6.64
C GLN A 290 -52.19 23.16 -5.32
N CYS A 291 -51.49 22.59 -4.33
CA CYS A 291 -52.04 22.36 -2.99
C CYS A 291 -52.48 23.66 -2.31
N ILE A 292 -51.70 24.74 -2.45
CA ILE A 292 -52.06 26.06 -1.92
C ILE A 292 -53.34 26.58 -2.61
N ASN A 293 -53.41 26.49 -3.94
CA ASN A 293 -54.59 26.93 -4.71
C ASN A 293 -55.87 26.14 -4.34
N TYR A 294 -55.72 24.88 -3.95
CA TYR A 294 -56.82 24.03 -3.47
C TYR A 294 -57.09 24.14 -1.96
N ASN A 295 -56.42 25.06 -1.25
CA ASN A 295 -56.52 25.24 0.20
C ASN A 295 -56.24 23.95 1.00
N LEU A 296 -55.37 23.07 0.49
CA LEU A 296 -54.98 21.84 1.18
C LEU A 296 -53.87 22.06 2.21
N ILE A 297 -53.02 23.05 1.96
CA ILE A 297 -51.89 23.43 2.82
C ILE A 297 -51.74 24.95 2.84
N SER A 298 -51.11 25.50 3.88
CA SER A 298 -50.72 26.91 3.91
C SER A 298 -49.42 27.16 3.13
N PRO A 299 -49.10 28.42 2.76
CA PRO A 299 -47.80 28.77 2.18
C PRO A 299 -46.61 28.39 3.07
N ASP A 300 -46.72 28.55 4.39
CA ASP A 300 -45.66 28.19 5.34
C ASP A 300 -45.47 26.67 5.40
N GLU A 301 -46.57 25.90 5.41
CA GLU A 301 -46.50 24.43 5.34
C GLU A 301 -45.89 23.95 4.02
N ALA A 302 -46.09 24.69 2.92
CA ALA A 302 -45.51 24.34 1.64
C ALA A 302 -43.98 24.41 1.64
N GLU A 303 -43.40 25.39 2.33
CA GLU A 303 -41.94 25.48 2.51
C GLU A 303 -41.42 24.30 3.35
N LEU A 304 -42.10 23.96 4.43
CA LEU A 304 -41.74 22.81 5.27
C LEU A 304 -41.81 21.47 4.51
N LEU A 305 -42.84 21.30 3.68
CA LEU A 305 -43.00 20.13 2.82
C LEU A 305 -41.97 20.08 1.69
N PHE A 306 -41.58 21.23 1.13
CA PHE A 306 -40.49 21.31 0.16
C PHE A 306 -39.16 20.86 0.79
N CYS A 307 -38.88 21.35 2.00
CA CYS A 307 -37.65 21.12 2.74
C CYS A 307 -37.70 19.90 3.69
N HIS A 308 -38.70 19.00 3.57
CA HIS A 308 -38.98 17.94 4.56
C HIS A 308 -37.79 17.00 4.89
N LYS A 309 -36.81 16.85 3.99
CA LYS A 309 -35.59 16.05 4.19
C LYS A 309 -34.52 16.76 5.02
N TYR A 310 -34.63 18.08 5.17
CA TYR A 310 -33.63 18.97 5.75
C TYR A 310 -34.13 19.65 7.04
N LEU A 311 -35.17 19.10 7.65
CA LEU A 311 -35.65 19.56 8.94
C LEU A 311 -34.75 19.03 10.05
N ILE A 312 -34.32 19.90 10.96
CA ILE A 312 -33.43 19.58 12.08
C ILE A 312 -34.03 20.02 13.41
N THR A 313 -33.68 19.33 14.49
CA THR A 313 -34.12 19.71 15.83
C THR A 313 -33.32 20.91 16.36
N PRO A 314 -33.83 21.66 17.35
CA PRO A 314 -33.04 22.68 18.04
C PRO A 314 -31.74 22.15 18.64
N GLU A 315 -31.73 20.89 19.07
CA GLU A 315 -30.52 20.22 19.56
C GLU A 315 -29.49 20.02 18.45
N GLN A 316 -29.92 19.56 17.26
CA GLN A 316 -29.04 19.40 16.10
C GLN A 316 -28.51 20.74 15.58
N ASP A 317 -29.34 21.78 15.59
CA ASP A 317 -28.91 23.13 15.23
C ASP A 317 -27.89 23.68 16.25
N PHE A 318 -28.16 23.53 17.54
CA PHE A 318 -27.22 23.89 18.61
C PHE A 318 -25.89 23.12 18.47
N ASP A 319 -25.96 21.83 18.17
CA ASP A 319 -24.81 20.96 17.97
C ASP A 319 -23.96 21.40 16.77
N MET A 320 -24.61 21.75 15.66
CA MET A 320 -23.97 22.31 14.48
C MET A 320 -23.31 23.67 14.77
N GLN A 321 -23.98 24.55 15.52
CA GLN A 321 -23.42 25.83 15.98
C GLN A 321 -22.24 25.63 16.92
N MET A 322 -22.31 24.64 17.83
CA MET A 322 -21.20 24.29 18.72
C MET A 322 -19.95 23.87 17.95
N ILE A 323 -20.09 23.04 16.92
CA ILE A 323 -18.97 22.65 16.04
C ILE A 323 -18.40 23.87 15.30
N ASN A 324 -19.26 24.73 14.76
CA ASN A 324 -18.87 25.81 13.86
C ASN A 324 -18.38 27.08 14.58
N GLU A 325 -18.88 27.37 15.77
CA GLU A 325 -18.73 28.69 16.40
C GLU A 325 -18.08 28.62 17.80
N SER A 326 -18.27 27.53 18.55
CA SER A 326 -17.76 27.45 19.93
C SER A 326 -16.25 27.32 19.99
N LYS A 327 -15.59 28.39 20.48
CA LYS A 327 -14.14 28.40 20.72
C LYS A 327 -13.70 27.35 21.74
N SER A 328 -14.49 27.15 22.80
CA SER A 328 -14.21 26.16 23.85
C SER A 328 -14.25 24.75 23.29
N TYR A 329 -15.28 24.44 22.49
CA TYR A 329 -15.41 23.13 21.87
C TYR A 329 -14.28 22.85 20.87
N LYS A 330 -13.96 23.81 20.00
CA LYS A 330 -12.82 23.69 19.07
C LYS A 330 -11.50 23.49 19.80
N LYS A 331 -11.29 24.17 20.94
CA LYS A 331 -10.10 23.98 21.78
C LYS A 331 -10.05 22.57 22.36
N HIS A 332 -11.16 22.07 22.91
CA HIS A 332 -11.26 20.71 23.42
C HIS A 332 -10.97 19.65 22.34
N ILE A 333 -11.54 19.80 21.15
CA ILE A 333 -11.24 18.93 20.01
C ILE A 333 -9.75 18.99 19.63
N ALA A 334 -9.16 20.19 19.57
CA ALA A 334 -7.74 20.33 19.28
C ALA A 334 -6.87 19.65 20.35
N GLU A 335 -7.25 19.73 21.62
CA GLU A 335 -6.58 19.00 22.72
C GLU A 335 -6.70 17.49 22.51
N LEU A 336 -7.88 16.94 22.19
CA LEU A 336 -8.04 15.51 21.89
C LEU A 336 -7.13 15.10 20.72
N GLN A 337 -7.12 15.86 19.64
CA GLN A 337 -6.31 15.58 18.45
C GLN A 337 -4.82 15.50 18.77
N ARG A 338 -4.31 16.37 19.64
CA ARG A 338 -2.90 16.44 20.06
C ARG A 338 -2.45 15.22 20.86
N TYR A 339 -3.33 14.66 21.68
CA TYR A 339 -3.04 13.51 22.54
C TYR A 339 -3.59 12.20 21.99
N ALA A 340 -4.16 12.20 20.78
CA ALA A 340 -4.74 11.02 20.16
C ALA A 340 -3.70 10.16 19.44
N PHE A 341 -3.74 8.87 19.75
CA PHE A 341 -3.30 7.79 18.89
C PHE A 341 -4.55 7.10 18.35
N CYS A 342 -4.70 7.06 17.03
CA CYS A 342 -5.82 6.38 16.38
C CYS A 342 -5.35 5.20 15.54
N PHE A 343 -6.03 4.07 15.69
CA PHE A 343 -5.86 2.90 14.86
C PHE A 343 -7.15 2.63 14.09
N TRP A 344 -7.02 2.48 12.78
CA TRP A 344 -8.15 2.30 11.88
C TRP A 344 -7.96 1.02 11.07
N ARG A 345 -8.94 0.11 11.17
CA ARG A 345 -9.12 -0.96 10.18
C ARG A 345 -10.14 -0.52 9.15
N ALA A 346 -9.77 -0.65 7.88
CA ALA A 346 -10.69 -0.42 6.78
C ALA A 346 -10.61 -1.52 5.73
N THR A 347 -11.73 -1.75 5.08
CA THR A 347 -11.95 -2.83 4.12
C THR A 347 -12.19 -2.25 2.74
N THR A 348 -12.23 -3.11 1.73
CA THR A 348 -12.53 -2.67 0.37
C THR A 348 -14.01 -2.26 0.26
N LEU A 349 -14.85 -2.78 1.15
CA LEU A 349 -16.27 -2.46 1.25
C LEU A 349 -16.51 -0.99 1.59
N ASP A 350 -15.61 -0.38 2.35
CA ASP A 350 -15.69 1.06 2.66
C ASP A 350 -15.62 1.92 1.40
N ASN A 351 -15.13 1.38 0.28
CA ASN A 351 -15.05 2.07 -1.01
C ASN A 351 -16.04 1.49 -2.05
N VAL A 352 -17.12 0.84 -1.60
CA VAL A 352 -18.11 0.19 -2.49
C VAL A 352 -18.76 1.17 -3.46
N ASP A 353 -18.95 2.43 -3.09
CA ASP A 353 -19.59 3.44 -3.95
C ASP A 353 -18.77 3.72 -5.23
N LEU A 354 -17.46 3.52 -5.19
CA LEU A 354 -16.59 3.63 -6.38
C LEU A 354 -16.40 2.30 -7.11
N LEU A 355 -16.33 1.19 -6.38
CA LEU A 355 -16.00 -0.11 -6.95
C LEU A 355 -17.22 -0.86 -7.51
N GLY A 356 -18.41 -0.58 -6.98
CA GLY A 356 -19.62 -1.34 -7.25
C GLY A 356 -19.72 -2.65 -6.45
N LYS A 357 -20.95 -3.12 -6.25
CA LYS A 357 -21.20 -4.39 -5.54
C LYS A 357 -20.69 -5.58 -6.36
N GLU A 358 -20.78 -5.49 -7.68
CA GLU A 358 -20.36 -6.51 -8.63
C GLU A 358 -18.85 -6.79 -8.52
N TYR A 359 -18.04 -5.76 -8.23
CA TYR A 359 -16.60 -5.94 -7.99
C TYR A 359 -16.35 -6.82 -6.74
N ILE A 360 -17.08 -6.57 -5.65
CA ILE A 360 -16.92 -7.32 -4.40
C ILE A 360 -17.39 -8.77 -4.58
N GLU A 361 -18.53 -8.98 -5.24
CA GLU A 361 -19.05 -10.31 -5.55
C GLU A 361 -18.07 -11.09 -6.43
N ARG A 362 -17.50 -10.43 -7.44
CA ARG A 362 -16.44 -11.01 -8.26
C ARG A 362 -15.21 -11.37 -7.43
N MET A 363 -14.71 -10.48 -6.57
CA MET A 363 -13.57 -10.80 -5.70
C MET A 363 -13.88 -11.94 -4.73
N LYS A 364 -15.11 -12.04 -4.21
CA LYS A 364 -15.52 -13.13 -3.32
C LYS A 364 -15.55 -14.48 -4.05
N ARG A 365 -15.91 -14.48 -5.33
CA ARG A 365 -15.93 -15.68 -6.18
C ARG A 365 -14.53 -16.06 -6.67
N ASP A 366 -13.72 -15.07 -7.04
CA ASP A 366 -12.43 -15.30 -7.71
C ASP A 366 -11.25 -15.42 -6.72
N LEU A 367 -11.42 -15.04 -5.44
CA LEU A 367 -10.37 -15.11 -4.42
C LEU A 367 -10.62 -16.22 -3.40
N PRO A 368 -9.56 -16.91 -2.95
CA PRO A 368 -9.63 -17.78 -1.79
C PRO A 368 -10.30 -17.15 -0.57
N PRO A 369 -11.09 -17.88 0.24
CA PRO A 369 -11.72 -17.35 1.45
C PRO A 369 -10.74 -16.63 2.37
N ILE A 370 -9.54 -17.18 2.57
CA ILE A 370 -8.50 -16.56 3.41
C ILE A 370 -7.89 -15.31 2.76
N VAL A 371 -7.66 -15.33 1.44
CA VAL A 371 -7.13 -14.18 0.70
C VAL A 371 -8.17 -13.07 0.60
N PHE A 372 -9.44 -13.40 0.43
CA PHE A 372 -10.56 -12.47 0.48
C PHE A 372 -10.68 -11.86 1.88
N ALA A 373 -10.66 -12.70 2.92
CA ALA A 373 -10.69 -12.26 4.31
C ALA A 373 -9.57 -11.27 4.63
N ILE A 374 -8.33 -11.52 4.18
CA ILE A 374 -7.19 -10.65 4.49
C ILE A 374 -7.11 -9.47 3.51
N SER A 375 -7.12 -9.71 2.20
CA SER A 375 -6.82 -8.69 1.19
C SER A 375 -8.01 -7.77 0.86
N ILE A 376 -9.25 -8.21 1.10
CA ILE A 376 -10.48 -7.44 0.86
C ILE A 376 -11.14 -7.01 2.17
N LEU A 377 -11.30 -7.94 3.12
CA LEU A 377 -11.94 -7.66 4.42
C LEU A 377 -10.96 -7.25 5.51
N ASN A 378 -9.64 -7.32 5.27
CA ASN A 378 -8.60 -6.87 6.21
C ASN A 378 -8.68 -7.53 7.61
N LEU A 379 -9.04 -8.82 7.64
CA LEU A 379 -9.17 -9.63 8.85
C LEU A 379 -7.82 -10.11 9.39
N LYS A 380 -7.72 -10.18 10.72
CA LYS A 380 -6.54 -10.65 11.46
C LYS A 380 -6.34 -12.16 11.24
N GLN A 381 -5.13 -12.56 10.88
CA GLN A 381 -4.77 -13.97 10.72
C GLN A 381 -4.47 -14.64 12.07
N ALA A 382 -4.90 -15.89 12.25
CA ALA A 382 -4.48 -16.76 13.36
C ALA A 382 -3.14 -17.46 13.04
N LYS A 383 -2.28 -17.67 14.05
CA LYS A 383 -0.95 -18.30 13.90
C LYS A 383 -1.05 -19.71 13.31
N SER A 384 -0.22 -20.00 12.30
CA SER A 384 0.24 -21.35 11.97
C SER A 384 1.78 -21.31 12.02
N ASN A 385 2.40 -22.19 12.81
CA ASN A 385 3.82 -22.08 13.20
C ASN A 385 4.67 -23.31 12.86
N ASP A 386 4.18 -24.28 12.07
CA ASP A 386 4.87 -25.56 11.82
C ASP A 386 4.97 -25.90 10.31
N GLY A 387 5.88 -25.23 9.59
CA GLY A 387 6.10 -25.41 8.14
C GLY A 387 7.44 -26.07 7.77
N PHE A 388 7.57 -26.50 6.50
CA PHE A 388 8.77 -27.16 5.92
C PHE A 388 10.02 -26.26 5.91
N TYR A 389 9.86 -24.95 5.95
CA TYR A 389 10.98 -23.99 6.05
C TYR A 389 11.03 -23.40 7.46
N SER A 390 11.28 -24.24 8.46
CA SER A 390 11.15 -23.89 9.88
C SER A 390 12.06 -22.73 10.32
N ASN A 391 13.26 -22.63 9.73
CA ASN A 391 14.22 -21.56 10.03
C ASN A 391 13.99 -20.29 9.20
N LEU A 392 12.97 -20.24 8.34
CA LEU A 392 12.70 -19.08 7.52
C LEU A 392 12.21 -17.89 8.38
N ASP A 393 13.05 -16.87 8.39
CA ASP A 393 12.77 -15.56 8.97
C ASP A 393 13.05 -14.46 7.94
N ILE A 394 12.01 -14.09 7.19
CA ILE A 394 12.09 -13.06 6.15
C ILE A 394 12.30 -11.66 6.74
N GLU A 395 11.86 -11.41 7.97
CA GLU A 395 11.86 -10.06 8.52
C GLU A 395 13.23 -9.68 9.09
N ASN A 396 13.92 -10.64 9.72
CA ASN A 396 15.12 -10.33 10.48
C ASN A 396 16.42 -10.88 9.86
N ILE A 397 16.34 -11.92 9.02
CA ILE A 397 17.55 -12.65 8.59
C ILE A 397 17.61 -12.82 7.07
N HIS A 398 16.55 -13.34 6.47
CA HIS A 398 16.60 -13.88 5.11
C HIS A 398 16.11 -12.89 4.06
N GLY A 399 15.14 -12.04 4.40
CA GLY A 399 14.60 -11.08 3.46
C GLY A 399 15.44 -9.81 3.43
N TYR A 400 15.68 -9.29 2.23
CA TYR A 400 16.29 -7.99 2.03
C TYR A 400 15.52 -7.17 1.01
N ILE A 401 15.79 -5.87 1.00
CA ILE A 401 15.25 -4.90 0.06
C ILE A 401 16.44 -4.15 -0.53
N PRO A 402 16.60 -4.07 -1.85
CA PRO A 402 17.70 -3.32 -2.45
C PRO A 402 17.62 -1.83 -2.13
N ASP A 403 18.76 -1.24 -1.77
CA ASP A 403 18.86 0.20 -1.48
C ASP A 403 18.80 1.04 -2.76
N ASP A 404 19.41 0.51 -3.81
CA ASP A 404 19.60 1.19 -5.08
C ASP A 404 18.49 0.88 -6.10
N CYS A 405 18.27 1.80 -7.01
CA CYS A 405 17.35 1.67 -8.13
C CYS A 405 17.96 2.41 -9.33
N PRO A 406 18.77 1.72 -10.16
CA PRO A 406 19.52 2.32 -11.27
C PRO A 406 18.65 3.13 -12.25
N ALA A 407 17.40 2.74 -12.43
CA ALA A 407 16.44 3.45 -13.26
C ALA A 407 16.16 4.89 -12.79
N ILE A 408 16.25 5.19 -11.49
CA ILE A 408 15.96 6.54 -10.98
C ILE A 408 16.96 7.55 -11.53
N ASP A 409 18.25 7.23 -11.49
CA ASP A 409 19.31 8.15 -11.92
C ASP A 409 19.24 8.43 -13.43
N SER A 410 18.80 7.45 -14.22
CA SER A 410 18.59 7.60 -15.66
C SER A 410 17.25 8.27 -16.04
N SER A 411 16.34 8.46 -15.08
CA SER A 411 15.02 9.06 -15.30
C SER A 411 14.98 10.58 -15.11
N ILE A 412 16.08 11.22 -14.71
CA ILE A 412 16.10 12.64 -14.40
C ILE A 412 15.89 13.48 -15.66
N VAL A 413 14.87 14.33 -15.64
CA VAL A 413 14.52 15.27 -16.71
C VAL A 413 14.47 16.71 -16.19
N LYS A 414 14.60 17.69 -17.09
CA LYS A 414 14.44 19.11 -16.74
C LYS A 414 12.98 19.54 -16.91
N ARG A 415 12.44 20.26 -15.92
CA ARG A 415 11.13 20.94 -15.98
C ARG A 415 11.25 22.41 -15.62
N THR A 416 10.22 23.17 -15.97
CA THR A 416 10.13 24.60 -15.67
C THR A 416 9.14 24.83 -14.53
N ALA A 417 9.59 25.53 -13.50
CA ALA A 417 8.76 26.08 -12.45
C ALA A 417 8.43 27.55 -12.76
N SER A 418 7.15 27.91 -12.68
CA SER A 418 6.65 29.22 -13.10
C SER A 418 5.80 29.86 -12.00
N THR A 419 6.00 31.16 -11.78
CA THR A 419 5.15 31.97 -10.90
C THR A 419 4.84 33.32 -11.53
N VAL A 420 3.83 34.02 -11.02
CA VAL A 420 3.53 35.41 -11.41
C VAL A 420 3.83 36.32 -10.22
N HIS A 421 4.78 37.22 -10.39
CA HIS A 421 5.16 38.20 -9.38
C HIS A 421 5.12 39.61 -9.99
N GLY A 422 4.35 40.53 -9.40
CA GLY A 422 4.20 41.88 -9.93
C GLY A 422 3.62 41.95 -11.35
N GLY A 423 2.86 40.93 -11.77
CA GLY A 423 2.29 40.83 -13.13
C GLY A 423 3.26 40.27 -14.18
N GLN A 424 4.50 39.94 -13.82
CA GLN A 424 5.46 39.29 -14.70
C GLN A 424 5.57 37.79 -14.39
N GLN A 425 5.66 36.98 -15.43
CA GLN A 425 5.93 35.55 -15.32
C GLN A 425 7.44 35.34 -15.07
N ILE A 426 7.77 34.60 -14.01
CA ILE A 426 9.14 34.20 -13.67
C ILE A 426 9.24 32.69 -13.81
N ASP A 427 10.11 32.25 -14.71
CA ASP A 427 10.38 30.84 -14.99
C ASP A 427 11.75 30.43 -14.42
N THR A 428 11.86 29.21 -13.91
CA THR A 428 13.10 28.63 -13.38
C THR A 428 13.16 27.16 -13.70
N GLU A 429 14.26 26.70 -14.30
CA GLU A 429 14.46 25.27 -14.56
C GLU A 429 14.86 24.52 -13.29
N TYR A 430 14.36 23.30 -13.14
CA TYR A 430 14.76 22.36 -12.10
C TYR A 430 14.77 20.92 -12.65
N GLU A 431 15.55 20.05 -12.02
CA GLU A 431 15.61 18.63 -12.34
C GLU A 431 14.59 17.86 -11.51
N THR A 432 13.91 16.90 -12.15
CA THR A 432 12.91 16.04 -11.52
C THR A 432 12.93 14.66 -12.14
N PRO A 433 12.68 13.58 -11.39
CA PRO A 433 12.49 12.25 -11.96
C PRO A 433 11.28 12.20 -12.88
N ASP A 434 11.39 11.55 -14.04
CA ASP A 434 10.25 11.22 -14.86
C ASP A 434 9.51 10.01 -14.28
N PHE A 435 8.60 10.30 -13.34
CA PHE A 435 7.75 9.30 -12.72
C PHE A 435 6.89 8.52 -13.75
N GLY A 436 6.53 9.15 -14.87
CA GLY A 436 5.72 8.52 -15.91
C GLY A 436 6.50 7.43 -16.65
N GLU A 437 7.76 7.71 -16.98
CA GLU A 437 8.65 6.70 -17.56
C GLU A 437 9.03 5.61 -16.55
N LEU A 438 9.37 5.99 -15.31
CA LEU A 438 9.67 5.02 -14.24
C LEU A 438 8.53 4.02 -13.99
N GLN A 439 7.27 4.46 -14.09
CA GLN A 439 6.11 3.60 -13.93
C GLN A 439 5.86 2.63 -15.09
N LYS A 440 6.38 2.95 -16.28
CA LYS A 440 6.26 2.10 -17.47
C LYS A 440 7.32 1.00 -17.51
N LEU A 441 8.46 1.23 -16.85
CA LEU A 441 9.53 0.23 -16.75
C LEU A 441 9.03 -1.04 -16.05
N LYS A 442 9.35 -2.19 -16.64
CA LYS A 442 9.00 -3.52 -16.15
C LYS A 442 10.17 -4.48 -16.32
N ASP A 443 11.37 -3.97 -16.12
CA ASP A 443 12.62 -4.71 -16.29
C ASP A 443 13.53 -4.56 -15.06
N CYS A 444 14.65 -5.28 -15.10
CA CYS A 444 15.58 -5.38 -13.99
C CYS A 444 16.36 -4.10 -13.69
N THR A 445 16.21 -3.01 -14.46
CA THR A 445 16.86 -1.71 -14.13
C THR A 445 16.26 -1.07 -12.88
N LEU A 446 15.08 -1.52 -12.46
CA LEU A 446 14.47 -1.12 -11.19
C LEU A 446 15.12 -1.83 -9.98
N ASP A 447 15.97 -2.84 -10.18
CA ASP A 447 16.50 -3.69 -9.13
C ASP A 447 17.97 -3.40 -8.84
N GLY A 448 18.25 -2.80 -7.68
CA GLY A 448 19.64 -2.56 -7.23
C GLY A 448 20.41 -3.80 -6.77
N ASP A 449 19.79 -4.99 -6.74
CA ASP A 449 20.45 -6.24 -6.32
C ASP A 449 20.86 -7.14 -7.49
N VAL A 450 20.67 -6.69 -8.73
CA VAL A 450 21.13 -7.36 -9.94
C VAL A 450 22.58 -6.96 -10.20
N VAL A 451 23.49 -7.93 -10.07
CA VAL A 451 24.92 -7.71 -10.28
C VAL A 451 25.27 -8.00 -11.74
N ASP A 452 25.62 -6.95 -12.47
CA ASP A 452 25.81 -6.96 -13.93
C ASP A 452 26.77 -8.03 -14.44
N ASN A 453 27.93 -8.18 -13.78
CA ASN A 453 29.03 -9.04 -14.23
C ASN A 453 28.90 -10.51 -13.80
N LEU A 454 27.90 -10.87 -12.99
CA LEU A 454 27.67 -12.25 -12.55
C LEU A 454 26.63 -12.96 -13.42
N PRO A 455 26.74 -14.27 -13.66
CA PRO A 455 25.71 -15.02 -14.38
C PRO A 455 24.38 -15.03 -13.61
N LEU A 456 23.29 -15.33 -14.31
CA LEU A 456 21.99 -15.61 -13.69
C LEU A 456 21.85 -17.12 -13.48
N TYR A 457 21.60 -17.54 -12.24
CA TYR A 457 21.26 -18.93 -11.92
C TYR A 457 19.76 -19.10 -11.94
N ILE A 458 19.25 -20.08 -12.68
CA ILE A 458 17.81 -20.34 -12.78
C ILE A 458 17.49 -21.81 -12.51
N ALA A 459 16.34 -22.04 -11.89
CA ALA A 459 15.66 -23.32 -11.84
C ALA A 459 14.16 -23.10 -12.02
N MET A 460 13.45 -24.14 -12.47
CA MET A 460 12.06 -24.03 -12.90
C MET A 460 11.22 -25.22 -12.43
N ASP A 461 9.93 -24.97 -12.24
CA ASP A 461 8.91 -26.00 -12.04
C ASP A 461 7.96 -26.06 -13.26
N TYR A 462 7.56 -27.28 -13.62
CA TYR A 462 6.88 -27.59 -14.88
C TYR A 462 5.45 -28.12 -14.68
N ASN A 463 4.76 -27.72 -13.61
CA ASN A 463 3.39 -28.16 -13.37
C ASN A 463 2.45 -27.77 -14.54
N ALA A 464 1.42 -28.59 -14.79
CA ALA A 464 0.47 -28.38 -15.88
C ALA A 464 -0.32 -27.07 -15.74
N ASN A 465 -0.63 -26.68 -14.50
CA ASN A 465 -1.47 -25.52 -14.17
C ASN A 465 -0.66 -24.23 -13.97
N ILE A 466 0.60 -24.34 -13.54
CA ILE A 466 1.48 -23.21 -13.26
C ILE A 466 2.92 -23.58 -13.58
N ASN A 467 3.67 -22.69 -14.22
CA ASN A 467 5.11 -22.85 -14.42
C ASN A 467 5.85 -21.74 -13.68
N TRP A 468 6.99 -22.08 -13.09
CA TRP A 468 7.82 -21.16 -12.31
C TRP A 468 9.22 -21.03 -12.87
N ILE A 469 9.81 -19.85 -12.68
CA ILE A 469 11.26 -19.62 -12.78
C ILE A 469 11.70 -18.88 -11.53
N VAL A 470 12.70 -19.43 -10.83
CA VAL A 470 13.34 -18.78 -9.68
C VAL A 470 14.75 -18.41 -10.10
N THR A 471 15.11 -17.15 -9.91
CA THR A 471 16.38 -16.58 -10.37
C THR A 471 17.22 -16.16 -9.17
N GLY A 472 18.50 -16.54 -9.15
CA GLY A 472 19.45 -16.13 -8.13
C GLY A 472 20.80 -15.71 -8.68
N GLN A 473 21.59 -15.07 -7.82
CA GLN A 473 23.01 -14.78 -8.03
C GLN A 473 23.81 -15.10 -6.76
N LEU A 474 25.03 -15.59 -6.96
CA LEU A 474 25.98 -15.86 -5.87
C LEU A 474 26.86 -14.63 -5.67
N TYR A 475 26.70 -13.97 -4.53
CA TYR A 475 27.59 -12.91 -4.11
C TYR A 475 27.46 -12.70 -2.59
N GLN A 476 28.46 -12.02 -2.02
CA GLN A 476 28.44 -11.75 -0.59
C GLN A 476 27.34 -10.77 -0.21
N ARG A 477 26.53 -11.16 0.77
CA ARG A 477 25.57 -10.29 1.48
C ARG A 477 25.71 -10.55 2.97
N ASP A 478 25.66 -9.51 3.78
CA ASP A 478 25.86 -9.59 5.24
C ASP A 478 27.16 -10.30 5.66
N LYS A 479 28.23 -10.11 4.87
CA LYS A 479 29.55 -10.77 5.05
C LYS A 479 29.51 -12.30 4.94
N GLN A 480 28.46 -12.87 4.34
CA GLN A 480 28.34 -14.29 4.05
C GLN A 480 28.21 -14.49 2.54
N GLU A 481 28.83 -15.55 2.02
CA GLU A 481 28.56 -16.01 0.66
C GLU A 481 27.10 -16.48 0.58
N CYS A 482 26.30 -15.76 -0.20
CA CYS A 482 24.86 -15.96 -0.25
C CYS A 482 24.41 -16.38 -1.65
N LEU A 483 23.48 -17.34 -1.71
CA LEU A 483 22.52 -17.42 -2.80
C LEU A 483 21.47 -16.33 -2.56
N ASN A 484 21.61 -15.24 -3.31
CA ASN A 484 20.64 -14.15 -3.32
C ASN A 484 19.58 -14.49 -4.36
N VAL A 485 18.38 -14.87 -3.92
CA VAL A 485 17.21 -15.09 -4.77
C VAL A 485 16.65 -13.72 -5.15
N ILE A 486 17.04 -13.24 -6.33
CA ILE A 486 16.77 -11.88 -6.78
C ILE A 486 15.37 -11.71 -7.38
N SER A 487 14.77 -12.78 -7.92
CA SER A 487 13.39 -12.75 -8.40
C SER A 487 12.78 -14.15 -8.54
N SER A 488 11.45 -14.19 -8.56
CA SER A 488 10.67 -15.35 -8.99
C SER A 488 9.50 -14.91 -9.86
N MET A 489 9.24 -15.64 -10.95
CA MET A 489 8.16 -15.36 -11.89
C MET A 489 7.38 -16.63 -12.20
N PHE A 490 6.11 -16.48 -12.55
CA PHE A 490 5.25 -17.59 -12.91
C PHE A 490 4.22 -17.21 -13.97
N VAL A 491 3.76 -18.22 -14.70
CA VAL A 491 2.61 -18.14 -15.62
C VAL A 491 1.61 -19.25 -15.29
N LYS A 492 0.32 -18.99 -15.52
CA LYS A 492 -0.77 -19.91 -15.19
C LYS A 492 -1.55 -20.34 -16.44
N ASN A 493 -2.21 -21.49 -16.32
CA ASN A 493 -3.29 -21.95 -17.19
C ASN A 493 -2.88 -21.98 -18.66
N GLU A 494 -3.39 -21.05 -19.47
CA GLU A 494 -3.20 -20.99 -20.93
C GLU A 494 -1.77 -20.59 -21.33
N ARG A 495 -1.09 -19.78 -20.51
CA ARG A 495 0.31 -19.38 -20.73
C ARG A 495 1.23 -20.48 -20.22
N LYS A 496 2.24 -20.86 -21.01
CA LYS A 496 3.13 -22.00 -20.76
C LYS A 496 4.60 -21.56 -20.67
N LEU A 497 5.48 -22.55 -20.65
CA LEU A 497 6.91 -22.41 -20.42
C LEU A 497 7.60 -21.40 -21.36
N ARG A 498 7.22 -21.35 -22.64
CA ARG A 498 7.82 -20.41 -23.61
C ARG A 498 7.46 -18.96 -23.28
N GLU A 499 6.20 -18.70 -22.91
CA GLU A 499 5.74 -17.39 -22.49
C GLU A 499 6.44 -16.95 -21.20
N LEU A 500 6.69 -17.88 -20.27
CA LEU A 500 7.46 -17.60 -19.06
C LEU A 500 8.92 -17.23 -19.36
N CYS A 501 9.60 -17.99 -20.23
CA CYS A 501 10.94 -17.65 -20.70
C CYS A 501 10.95 -16.30 -21.42
N GLY A 502 9.90 -15.98 -22.16
CA GLY A 502 9.69 -14.67 -22.78
C GLY A 502 9.59 -13.55 -21.75
N ASP A 503 8.70 -13.66 -20.75
CA ASP A 503 8.56 -12.67 -19.69
C ASP A 503 9.89 -12.45 -18.95
N TRP A 504 10.58 -13.54 -18.62
CA TRP A 504 11.90 -13.52 -17.97
C TRP A 504 12.96 -12.84 -18.84
N HIS A 505 13.00 -13.14 -20.14
CA HIS A 505 13.92 -12.48 -21.07
C HIS A 505 13.67 -10.98 -21.12
N HIS A 506 12.41 -10.54 -21.30
CA HIS A 506 12.09 -9.11 -21.38
C HIS A 506 12.51 -8.39 -20.10
N TYR A 507 12.33 -9.02 -18.94
CA TYR A 507 12.75 -8.48 -17.66
C TYR A 507 14.27 -8.31 -17.55
N TYR A 508 15.05 -9.33 -17.92
CA TYR A 508 16.51 -9.32 -17.80
C TYR A 508 17.26 -8.83 -19.04
N LYS A 509 16.54 -8.37 -20.08
CA LYS A 509 17.12 -7.87 -21.33
C LYS A 509 18.16 -6.77 -21.12
N PRO A 510 17.99 -5.78 -20.22
CA PRO A 510 19.02 -4.78 -19.95
C PRO A 510 20.33 -5.41 -19.44
N LYS A 511 20.22 -6.42 -18.56
CA LYS A 511 21.37 -7.15 -18.01
C LYS A 511 22.10 -7.97 -19.08
N MET A 512 21.39 -8.51 -20.06
CA MET A 512 21.97 -9.31 -21.15
C MET A 512 23.08 -8.55 -21.89
N ALA A 513 23.01 -7.22 -21.97
CA ALA A 513 24.03 -6.36 -22.56
C ALA A 513 25.36 -6.34 -21.77
N LYS A 514 25.35 -6.78 -20.50
CA LYS A 514 26.49 -6.79 -19.58
C LYS A 514 27.03 -8.20 -19.36
N CYS A 515 26.14 -9.17 -19.13
CA CYS A 515 26.47 -10.58 -19.02
C CYS A 515 25.29 -11.41 -19.52
N ARG A 516 25.56 -12.25 -20.51
CA ARG A 516 24.58 -13.12 -21.18
C ARG A 516 24.55 -14.55 -20.66
N ASP A 517 25.33 -14.85 -19.63
CA ASP A 517 25.46 -16.21 -19.12
C ASP A 517 24.32 -16.55 -18.17
N VAL A 518 23.65 -17.67 -18.46
CA VAL A 518 22.55 -18.21 -17.68
C VAL A 518 22.85 -19.66 -17.36
N VAL A 519 22.95 -19.98 -16.08
CA VAL A 519 23.13 -21.36 -15.62
C VAL A 519 21.78 -21.94 -15.24
N TYR A 520 21.34 -22.95 -15.98
CA TYR A 520 20.04 -23.58 -15.82
C TYR A 520 20.19 -24.94 -15.14
N PHE A 521 19.73 -25.03 -13.89
CA PHE A 521 19.70 -26.26 -13.12
C PHE A 521 18.39 -27.02 -13.37
N TYR A 522 18.50 -28.30 -13.72
CA TYR A 522 17.35 -29.15 -13.94
C TYR A 522 17.57 -30.58 -13.43
N ASN A 523 16.50 -31.24 -13.00
CA ASN A 523 16.50 -32.63 -12.53
C ASN A 523 15.75 -33.55 -13.51
N ALA A 524 15.56 -34.82 -13.12
CA ALA A 524 14.86 -35.81 -13.94
C ALA A 524 13.45 -35.40 -14.41
N THR A 525 12.74 -34.53 -13.66
CA THR A 525 11.40 -34.04 -14.03
C THR A 525 11.41 -33.26 -15.34
N ALA A 526 12.47 -32.48 -15.60
CA ALA A 526 12.61 -31.71 -16.83
C ALA A 526 12.84 -32.58 -18.09
N LYS A 527 13.16 -33.87 -17.90
CA LYS A 527 13.33 -34.88 -18.96
C LYS A 527 12.06 -35.69 -19.23
N PHE A 528 10.97 -35.36 -18.54
CA PHE A 528 9.75 -36.15 -18.58
C PHE A 528 8.82 -35.67 -19.70
N ARG A 529 9.13 -36.02 -20.96
CA ARG A 529 8.16 -36.26 -22.07
C ARG A 529 8.76 -36.83 -23.38
N GLY A 530 10.04 -37.19 -23.43
CA GLY A 530 10.70 -37.73 -24.63
C GLY A 530 10.69 -39.25 -24.85
N TYR A 531 9.90 -40.06 -24.13
CA TYR A 531 10.00 -41.53 -24.25
C TYR A 531 8.98 -42.23 -25.17
N ALA A 532 8.09 -41.51 -25.86
CA ALA A 532 7.02 -42.15 -26.64
C ALA A 532 6.70 -41.58 -28.04
N VAL A 533 7.24 -40.42 -28.44
CA VAL A 533 6.97 -39.84 -29.77
C VAL A 533 8.24 -39.17 -30.30
N GLU A 534 8.72 -39.64 -31.44
CA GLU A 534 9.86 -39.09 -32.16
C GLU A 534 9.56 -37.64 -32.58
N GLY A 535 10.31 -36.66 -32.07
CA GLY A 535 10.21 -35.24 -32.46
C GLY A 535 9.50 -34.29 -31.48
N MET A 536 9.11 -34.71 -30.28
CA MET A 536 8.63 -33.78 -29.24
C MET A 536 9.75 -33.35 -28.27
N GLU A 537 9.88 -32.04 -28.04
CA GLU A 537 10.88 -31.45 -27.13
C GLU A 537 10.55 -31.75 -25.65
N ASP A 538 11.57 -32.11 -24.86
CA ASP A 538 11.46 -32.15 -23.40
C ASP A 538 11.39 -30.72 -22.83
N PHE A 539 10.91 -30.56 -21.59
CA PHE A 539 10.83 -29.24 -20.94
C PHE A 539 12.20 -28.54 -20.90
N LYS A 540 13.28 -29.28 -20.63
CA LYS A 540 14.64 -28.73 -20.67
C LYS A 540 15.00 -28.14 -22.04
N ASP A 541 14.60 -28.81 -23.13
CA ASP A 541 14.97 -28.42 -24.48
C ASP A 541 14.18 -27.17 -24.87
N VAL A 542 12.91 -27.09 -24.47
CA VAL A 542 12.10 -25.88 -24.61
C VAL A 542 12.77 -24.68 -23.93
N VAL A 543 13.26 -24.82 -22.70
CA VAL A 543 13.93 -23.73 -21.96
C VAL A 543 15.22 -23.32 -22.66
N ILE A 544 16.10 -24.29 -22.96
CA ILE A 544 17.40 -24.04 -23.60
C ILE A 544 17.19 -23.37 -24.95
N ASN A 545 16.38 -23.97 -25.83
CA ASN A 545 16.15 -23.47 -27.18
C ASN A 545 15.52 -22.07 -27.16
N THR A 546 14.55 -21.84 -26.29
CA THR A 546 13.86 -20.55 -26.19
C THR A 546 14.81 -19.44 -25.69
N LEU A 547 15.56 -19.68 -24.62
CA LEU A 547 16.49 -18.68 -24.08
C LEU A 547 17.69 -18.44 -25.01
N THR A 548 18.22 -19.48 -25.65
CA THR A 548 19.27 -19.33 -26.66
C THR A 548 18.77 -18.55 -27.88
N LEU A 549 17.53 -18.76 -28.32
CA LEU A 549 16.92 -17.97 -29.40
C LEU A 549 16.77 -16.48 -29.04
N PHE A 550 16.54 -16.16 -27.76
CA PHE A 550 16.57 -14.80 -27.26
C PHE A 550 17.97 -14.19 -27.13
N GLY A 551 19.03 -14.98 -27.35
CA GLY A 551 20.44 -14.53 -27.32
C GLY A 551 21.20 -14.83 -26.03
N TRP A 552 20.62 -15.59 -25.09
CA TRP A 552 21.30 -16.00 -23.86
C TRP A 552 22.27 -17.16 -24.11
N ASN A 553 23.41 -17.14 -23.40
CA ASN A 553 24.33 -18.27 -23.33
C ASN A 553 23.89 -19.20 -22.19
N VAL A 554 23.19 -20.29 -22.54
CA VAL A 554 22.58 -21.20 -21.56
C VAL A 554 23.54 -22.35 -21.23
N ILE A 555 24.00 -22.40 -19.99
CA ILE A 555 24.81 -23.47 -19.41
C ILE A 555 23.86 -24.40 -18.64
N ALA A 556 23.43 -25.48 -19.29
CA ALA A 556 22.46 -26.41 -18.71
C ALA A 556 23.15 -27.48 -17.84
N ILE A 557 22.73 -27.62 -16.58
CA ILE A 557 23.33 -28.53 -15.60
C ILE A 557 22.29 -29.56 -15.14
N ASP A 558 22.58 -30.82 -15.47
CA ASP A 558 21.77 -31.99 -15.10
C ASP A 558 22.08 -32.47 -13.68
N MET A 559 21.18 -32.20 -12.74
CA MET A 559 21.30 -32.63 -11.34
C MET A 559 20.95 -34.10 -11.12
N ARG A 560 20.56 -34.82 -12.17
CA ARG A 560 20.15 -36.24 -12.14
C ARG A 560 18.92 -36.47 -11.25
N ALA A 561 18.97 -37.50 -10.41
CA ALA A 561 17.86 -37.91 -9.57
C ALA A 561 17.61 -36.89 -8.45
N PRO A 562 16.34 -36.57 -8.11
CA PRO A 562 16.02 -35.67 -7.02
C PRO A 562 16.63 -36.14 -5.69
N MET A 563 17.15 -35.19 -4.92
CA MET A 563 17.64 -35.44 -3.57
C MET A 563 16.52 -35.95 -2.65
N ALA A 564 16.86 -36.85 -1.72
CA ALA A 564 15.91 -37.32 -0.72
C ALA A 564 15.35 -36.15 0.11
N HIS A 565 14.04 -36.16 0.37
CA HIS A 565 13.33 -35.04 1.01
C HIS A 565 13.87 -34.66 2.39
N GLU A 566 14.34 -35.63 3.17
CA GLU A 566 14.91 -35.41 4.52
C GLU A 566 16.24 -34.66 4.47
N ILE A 567 17.13 -35.05 3.54
CA ILE A 567 18.43 -34.40 3.32
C ILE A 567 18.19 -32.97 2.82
N LYS A 568 17.30 -32.82 1.84
CA LYS A 568 16.90 -31.52 1.31
C LYS A 568 16.36 -30.59 2.41
N TYR A 569 15.45 -31.08 3.25
CA TYR A 569 14.91 -30.31 4.37
C TYR A 569 16.01 -29.87 5.33
N LYS A 570 16.92 -30.78 5.70
CA LYS A 570 18.05 -30.51 6.59
C LYS A 570 18.95 -29.42 6.00
N ASP A 571 19.46 -29.62 4.79
CA ASP A 571 20.44 -28.72 4.17
C ASP A 571 19.87 -27.31 3.99
N ILE A 572 18.64 -27.18 3.50
CA ILE A 572 17.98 -25.88 3.33
C ILE A 572 17.84 -25.19 4.69
N ASN A 573 17.35 -25.89 5.72
CA ASN A 573 17.18 -25.28 7.03
C ASN A 573 18.50 -24.95 7.74
N GLU A 574 19.58 -25.70 7.49
CA GLU A 574 20.94 -25.36 7.94
C GLU A 574 21.49 -24.12 7.22
N SER A 575 21.25 -23.99 5.92
CA SER A 575 21.62 -22.79 5.16
C SER A 575 20.78 -21.56 5.53
N LEU A 576 19.49 -21.74 5.86
CA LEU A 576 18.66 -20.69 6.46
C LEU A 576 19.18 -20.31 7.86
N ALA A 577 19.60 -21.28 8.67
CA ALA A 577 20.26 -20.98 9.95
C ALA A 577 21.64 -20.29 9.79
N GLY A 578 22.17 -20.18 8.56
CA GLY A 578 23.51 -19.66 8.29
C GLY A 578 24.62 -20.61 8.71
N CYS A 579 24.29 -21.88 8.99
CA CYS A 579 25.23 -22.93 9.40
C CYS A 579 25.86 -23.65 8.21
N ALA A 580 25.32 -23.49 7.01
CA ALA A 580 25.81 -24.20 5.82
C ALA A 580 25.82 -23.33 4.56
N TYR A 581 26.74 -23.63 3.65
CA TYR A 581 26.90 -22.92 2.37
C TYR A 581 25.89 -23.39 1.32
N PRO A 582 25.41 -22.49 0.43
CA PRO A 582 25.44 -21.04 0.58
C PRO A 582 24.43 -20.59 1.65
N ALA A 583 24.66 -19.42 2.26
CA ALA A 583 23.59 -18.78 3.01
C ALA A 583 22.46 -18.35 2.05
N ILE A 584 21.22 -18.30 2.51
CA ILE A 584 20.07 -17.99 1.65
C ILE A 584 19.53 -16.60 1.96
N ARG A 585 19.31 -15.79 0.92
CA ARG A 585 18.72 -14.46 1.00
C ARG A 585 17.66 -14.27 -0.08
N PHE A 586 16.59 -13.55 0.23
CA PHE A 586 15.47 -13.30 -0.68
C PHE A 586 15.23 -11.81 -0.85
N ASN A 587 15.17 -11.33 -2.10
CA ASN A 587 14.61 -10.02 -2.39
C ASN A 587 13.10 -10.04 -2.06
N ARG A 588 12.68 -9.27 -1.06
CA ARG A 588 11.29 -9.30 -0.55
C ARG A 588 10.27 -8.82 -1.57
N GLU A 589 10.63 -7.82 -2.37
CA GLU A 589 9.72 -7.19 -3.32
C GLU A 589 9.51 -8.08 -4.56
N ASN A 590 10.58 -8.72 -5.05
CA ASN A 590 10.54 -9.54 -6.27
C ASN A 590 10.21 -11.03 -5.99
N ASN A 591 9.96 -11.41 -4.73
CA ASN A 591 9.64 -12.79 -4.34
C ASN A 591 8.42 -12.89 -3.41
N GLU A 592 7.47 -11.94 -3.43
CA GLU A 592 6.29 -11.94 -2.54
C GLU A 592 5.55 -13.30 -2.58
N ALA A 593 5.24 -13.81 -3.78
CA ALA A 593 4.53 -15.07 -3.93
C ALA A 593 5.33 -16.28 -3.43
N LEU A 594 6.62 -16.36 -3.78
CA LEU A 594 7.52 -17.42 -3.32
C LEU A 594 7.66 -17.42 -1.80
N ILE A 595 7.81 -16.25 -1.18
CA ILE A 595 7.90 -16.11 0.27
C ILE A 595 6.62 -16.62 0.96
N VAL A 596 5.45 -16.24 0.45
CA VAL A 596 4.16 -16.73 0.98
C VAL A 596 4.05 -18.24 0.82
N ALA A 597 4.43 -18.78 -0.34
CA ALA A 597 4.44 -20.22 -0.59
C ALA A 597 5.36 -20.97 0.39
N MET A 598 6.55 -20.43 0.66
CA MET A 598 7.47 -21.03 1.64
C MET A 598 6.95 -20.92 3.08
N GLN A 599 6.36 -19.79 3.47
CA GLN A 599 5.81 -19.58 4.82
C GLN A 599 4.57 -20.44 5.10
N SER A 600 3.83 -20.83 4.06
CA SER A 600 2.62 -21.66 4.16
C SER A 600 2.87 -23.14 3.83
N ALA A 601 4.08 -23.52 3.42
CA ALA A 601 4.41 -24.89 3.08
C ALA A 601 4.36 -25.79 4.32
N GLU A 602 3.28 -26.54 4.49
CA GLU A 602 3.11 -27.51 5.57
C GLU A 602 3.88 -28.81 5.30
N VAL A 603 4.10 -29.58 6.37
CA VAL A 603 4.71 -30.90 6.31
C VAL A 603 3.63 -31.99 6.36
N SER A 604 3.80 -33.04 5.56
CA SER A 604 3.07 -34.30 5.70
C SER A 604 4.02 -35.42 6.12
N ILE A 605 3.62 -36.23 7.10
CA ILE A 605 4.34 -37.43 7.54
C ILE A 605 3.57 -38.65 7.03
N GLY A 606 4.22 -39.48 6.21
CA GLY A 606 3.62 -40.71 5.68
C GLY A 606 4.60 -41.88 5.66
N TYR A 607 4.19 -43.01 5.08
CA TYR A 607 5.00 -44.24 4.99
C TYR A 607 6.34 -44.05 4.24
N LYS A 608 6.46 -43.01 3.41
CA LYS A 608 7.67 -42.64 2.67
C LYS A 608 8.52 -41.55 3.35
N GLY A 609 8.29 -41.28 4.64
CA GLY A 609 9.03 -40.29 5.42
C GLY A 609 8.47 -38.87 5.32
N PHE A 610 9.31 -37.92 5.74
CA PHE A 610 9.00 -36.49 5.87
C PHE A 610 9.01 -35.78 4.49
N ARG A 611 7.94 -35.05 4.15
CA ARG A 611 7.84 -34.29 2.88
C ARG A 611 6.86 -33.11 2.97
N LYS A 612 7.00 -32.14 2.06
CA LYS A 612 6.00 -31.06 1.87
C LYS A 612 4.61 -31.65 1.61
N ASN A 613 3.58 -31.05 2.20
CA ASN A 613 2.19 -31.40 1.92
C ASN A 613 1.78 -30.87 0.54
N LYS A 614 1.73 -31.75 -0.46
CA LYS A 614 1.37 -31.45 -1.86
C LYS A 614 -0.11 -31.71 -2.18
N ALA A 615 -0.96 -31.97 -1.19
CA ALA A 615 -2.37 -32.29 -1.42
C ALA A 615 -3.09 -31.18 -2.22
N GLY A 616 -2.74 -29.91 -1.96
CA GLY A 616 -3.31 -28.75 -2.64
C GLY A 616 -2.88 -28.57 -4.10
N GLU A 617 -1.77 -29.15 -4.58
CA GLU A 617 -1.32 -28.98 -5.97
C GLU A 617 -2.25 -29.65 -6.98
N LYS A 618 -3.00 -30.67 -6.57
CA LYS A 618 -3.91 -31.46 -7.43
C LYS A 618 -5.30 -30.84 -7.59
N LEU A 619 -5.62 -29.82 -6.80
CA LEU A 619 -6.92 -29.18 -6.79
C LEU A 619 -6.94 -28.09 -7.87
N SER A 620 -7.98 -28.04 -8.70
CA SER A 620 -8.18 -26.88 -9.57
C SER A 620 -8.39 -25.63 -8.71
N GLU A 621 -8.12 -24.43 -9.24
CA GLU A 621 -8.45 -23.19 -8.53
C GLU A 621 -9.95 -23.13 -8.18
N ASP A 622 -10.82 -23.82 -8.93
CA ASP A 622 -12.27 -23.90 -8.71
C ASP A 622 -12.73 -24.96 -7.68
N ALA A 623 -11.90 -25.96 -7.35
CA ALA A 623 -12.30 -27.13 -6.55
C ALA A 623 -11.93 -27.00 -5.06
N ASP A 624 -10.92 -26.20 -4.76
CA ASP A 624 -10.58 -25.82 -3.41
C ASP A 624 -10.09 -24.38 -3.46
N ASP A 625 -11.00 -23.46 -3.13
CA ASP A 625 -10.72 -22.05 -3.10
C ASP A 625 -9.55 -21.73 -2.15
N ALA A 626 -9.05 -22.62 -1.29
CA ALA A 626 -8.16 -22.26 -0.19
C ALA A 626 -6.78 -21.66 -0.57
N VAL A 627 -6.18 -21.91 -1.74
CA VAL A 627 -4.84 -21.35 -2.06
C VAL A 627 -4.66 -21.17 -3.59
N ARG A 628 -4.49 -19.92 -4.05
CA ARG A 628 -4.11 -19.62 -5.45
C ARG A 628 -2.87 -20.43 -5.85
N LEU A 629 -2.76 -20.81 -7.12
CA LEU A 629 -1.65 -21.66 -7.59
C LEU A 629 -0.26 -21.13 -7.18
N GLU A 630 -0.05 -19.81 -7.18
CA GLU A 630 1.25 -19.20 -6.86
C GLU A 630 1.63 -19.22 -5.37
N TYR A 631 0.71 -19.59 -4.47
CA TYR A 631 0.98 -19.72 -3.04
C TYR A 631 1.11 -21.17 -2.60
N ARG A 632 1.10 -22.11 -3.55
CA ARG A 632 1.30 -23.55 -3.33
C ARG A 632 2.78 -23.91 -3.41
N THR A 633 3.09 -25.19 -3.22
CA THR A 633 4.46 -25.68 -3.13
C THR A 633 5.23 -25.70 -4.47
N ASP A 634 4.58 -25.45 -5.62
CA ASP A 634 5.23 -25.46 -6.94
C ASP A 634 6.44 -24.51 -7.03
N GLY A 635 6.26 -23.24 -6.64
CA GLY A 635 7.35 -22.25 -6.65
C GLY A 635 8.46 -22.60 -5.66
N THR A 636 8.11 -23.26 -4.56
CA THR A 636 9.08 -23.69 -3.55
C THR A 636 9.95 -24.85 -4.04
N ASP A 637 9.46 -25.68 -4.97
CA ASP A 637 10.26 -26.75 -5.56
C ASP A 637 11.25 -26.21 -6.61
N ALA A 638 10.86 -25.19 -7.38
CA ALA A 638 11.81 -24.46 -8.23
C ALA A 638 12.93 -23.80 -7.41
N PHE A 639 12.60 -23.22 -6.24
CA PHE A 639 13.61 -22.69 -5.32
C PHE A 639 14.54 -23.78 -4.77
N ASP A 640 13.98 -24.92 -4.35
CA ASP A 640 14.77 -26.04 -3.83
C ASP A 640 15.81 -26.51 -4.88
N ASP A 641 15.40 -26.66 -6.14
CA ASP A 641 16.28 -27.05 -7.24
C ASP A 641 17.36 -26.00 -7.51
N LEU A 642 17.03 -24.70 -7.44
CA LEU A 642 18.02 -23.62 -7.55
C LEU A 642 19.08 -23.73 -6.47
N TYR A 643 18.66 -23.91 -5.21
CA TYR A 643 19.55 -24.03 -4.07
C TYR A 643 20.46 -25.28 -4.18
N ILE A 644 19.89 -26.43 -4.50
CA ILE A 644 20.64 -27.70 -4.65
C ILE A 644 21.66 -27.57 -5.79
N GLY A 645 21.23 -27.02 -6.93
CA GLY A 645 22.08 -26.80 -8.09
C GLY A 645 23.31 -25.96 -7.75
N VAL A 646 23.08 -24.85 -7.05
CA VAL A 646 24.16 -23.98 -6.58
C VAL A 646 25.08 -24.67 -5.57
N ARG A 647 24.52 -25.35 -4.57
CA ARG A 647 25.31 -25.96 -3.49
C ARG A 647 26.18 -27.13 -3.97
N TYR A 648 25.64 -27.99 -4.83
CA TYR A 648 26.27 -29.28 -5.16
C TYR A 648 26.78 -29.40 -6.59
N HIS A 649 26.23 -28.63 -7.54
CA HIS A 649 26.49 -28.86 -8.96
C HIS A 649 27.29 -27.74 -9.62
N LEU A 650 27.32 -26.54 -9.05
CA LEU A 650 28.04 -25.41 -9.63
C LEU A 650 29.57 -25.62 -9.63
N ASN A 651 30.13 -26.15 -8.54
CA ASN A 651 31.58 -26.37 -8.41
C ASN A 651 32.12 -27.47 -9.34
N ASN A 652 31.26 -28.33 -9.91
CA ASN A 652 31.65 -29.35 -10.87
C ASN A 652 31.97 -28.78 -12.27
N LEU A 653 31.77 -27.47 -12.49
CA LEU A 653 32.17 -26.77 -13.73
C LEU A 653 33.67 -26.44 -13.77
N SER A 654 34.31 -26.29 -12.61
CA SER A 654 35.77 -26.13 -12.50
C SER A 654 36.36 -27.49 -12.13
N GLY A 655 37.19 -28.08 -12.98
CA GLY A 655 37.87 -29.36 -12.73
C GLY A 655 38.89 -29.36 -11.58
N MET A 656 38.54 -28.83 -10.41
CA MET A 656 39.27 -28.97 -9.15
C MET A 656 38.34 -29.54 -8.09
N CYS A 657 38.45 -30.86 -7.87
CA CYS A 657 38.02 -31.48 -6.63
C CYS A 657 38.74 -30.77 -5.47
N MET A 658 38.00 -30.04 -4.65
CA MET A 658 38.39 -29.79 -3.27
C MET A 658 37.61 -30.78 -2.39
N PRO A 659 38.29 -31.59 -1.56
CA PRO A 659 37.61 -32.52 -0.68
C PRO A 659 36.79 -31.73 0.35
N ILE A 660 35.54 -32.16 0.55
CA ILE A 660 34.69 -31.70 1.64
C ILE A 660 35.30 -32.24 2.94
N PRO A 661 35.53 -31.42 3.99
CA PRO A 661 35.91 -31.93 5.31
C PRO A 661 34.75 -32.73 5.91
N GLU A 662 35.05 -33.90 6.48
CA GLU A 662 34.11 -34.75 7.24
C GLU A 662 33.39 -34.02 8.37
#